data_AF-A0A7R8WIZ0-F1
#
_entry.id   AF-A0A7R8WIZ0-F1
#
_cell.length_a   1.000
_cell.length_b   1.000
_cell.length_c   1.000
_cell.angle_alpha   90.00
_cell.angle_beta   90.00
_cell.angle_gamma   90.00
#
_symmetry.space_group_name_H-M   'P 1'
#
loop_
_entity.id
_entity.type
_entity.pdbx_description
1 polymer ?
#
loop_
_entity_poly.entity_id
_entity_poly.type
_entity_poly.pdbx_seq_one_letter_code
_entity_poly.pdbx_strand_id
1 'polypeptide(L)'
;MIELEINNIKVNAEDGMTILDAAKSVGIKIPTLCHMKDMLPTGACRMCVVEVEGAKGLTPSCAYPVANGMKVETNSNRVRRARKTIVELLIENHPQDCLVCVRNKNCELQDLAEQYSIREHRFIGESKCHAIDISSASMERDPAKCILCGRCVRTCNEVQKVGAIDFTHRGFQSNVTTPFNKGLNVSDCILCGQCILVCPTAALREKSSLKEVQNALSNKGKIPIVQIAPAVRASIGEEYNMPLGTNVTGQLVTALKRLGFDYVFDTNFAADLTIMEEASELINRVSNGGSLPMFTSCCPGWVKYIEQNRPQLLDHVSSCKSPHEMEGAVLKTYYAEKTGINPEDMFVVSIMPCTVKKFESDRPELSEQSLADVDAVLTTRELVRLFKISGIEFEDLPESSFDNPLGESTGAAAIFGTSGGVMEAALRTAYYKMTGNELENLELNDIRGTEGIKESTIEINGLEVKVAVVNGIGNVDPLLDQIEKGESNYHFIEVMACPGGCINGGGQPIHQKIEKIKKRVKVLYEIDQKMKHRRSHENESVQKIYDEYFEKPNSHKAHEILHTTCISCGHCVKVCALGAKQISSDNEKVFNNFIPNYNTIAIIAPSFAAAYPDTYSKIPTVLRSMGFSKVIETAFGADLVSDEYEKYIQDNPNKLIISSPCPAINNYIEKYFASLVDNLAEIVSPMVALGRYLKQKYGDESKVVFIGPCVAKKSEYLDEEVNDSIDAVLTFTELNLEIADNEIIIPSFEDSFFDPPYANLGKSYPLSAMSINDRVFTRLTPEKAVQLLNEVK
;
A
#
# COMPACT_ATOMS: atom_id res chain seq x y z
N MET A 1 17.51 23.14 38.67
CA MET A 1 17.95 21.77 38.96
C MET A 1 17.24 21.30 40.22
N ILE A 2 16.68 20.10 40.18
CA ILE A 2 15.99 19.44 41.29
C ILE A 2 16.94 18.39 41.86
N GLU A 3 17.21 18.44 43.17
CA GLU A 3 18.02 17.44 43.87
C GLU A 3 17.09 16.34 44.42
N LEU A 4 17.37 15.09 44.07
CA LEU A 4 16.66 13.92 44.58
C LEU A 4 17.65 12.79 44.88
N GLU A 5 17.18 11.75 45.57
CA GLU A 5 17.98 10.58 45.93
C GLU A 5 17.32 9.33 45.34
N ILE A 6 18.04 8.59 44.51
CA ILE A 6 17.56 7.32 43.92
C ILE A 6 18.52 6.21 44.36
N ASN A 7 18.04 5.23 45.12
CA ASN A 7 18.86 4.15 45.69
C ASN A 7 20.10 4.66 46.45
N ASN A 8 19.93 5.70 47.26
CA ASN A 8 21.01 6.39 47.99
C ASN A 8 22.04 7.14 47.12
N ILE A 9 21.75 7.30 45.82
CA ILE A 9 22.56 8.09 44.90
C ILE A 9 21.90 9.46 44.76
N LYS A 10 22.65 10.53 45.04
CA LYS A 10 22.20 11.90 44.75
C LYS A 10 22.14 12.12 43.24
N VAL A 11 21.00 12.58 42.75
CA VAL A 11 20.73 12.85 41.35
C VAL A 11 20.33 14.31 41.21
N ASN A 12 20.96 15.00 40.27
CA ASN A 12 20.52 16.33 39.83
C ASN A 12 19.72 16.16 38.54
N ALA A 13 18.44 16.48 38.60
CA ALA A 13 17.53 16.36 37.46
C ALA A 13 17.08 17.75 36.98
N GLU A 14 16.73 17.83 35.70
CA GLU A 14 16.09 19.00 35.13
C GLU A 14 14.62 19.06 35.58
N ASP A 15 14.07 20.27 35.65
CA ASP A 15 12.65 20.44 35.97
C ASP A 15 11.79 19.80 34.87
N GLY A 16 10.72 19.11 35.27
CA GLY A 16 9.88 18.33 34.36
C GLY A 16 10.40 16.93 33.97
N MET A 17 11.62 16.53 34.36
CA MET A 17 12.07 15.14 34.17
C MET A 17 11.20 14.15 34.95
N THR A 18 10.96 12.97 34.37
CA THR A 18 10.32 11.87 35.08
C THR A 18 11.31 11.14 35.99
N ILE A 19 10.83 10.42 37.01
CA ILE A 19 11.69 9.55 37.82
C ILE A 19 12.43 8.53 36.94
N LEU A 20 11.79 8.03 35.89
CA LEU A 20 12.40 7.08 34.95
C LEU A 20 13.62 7.69 34.23
N ASP A 21 13.49 8.92 33.74
CA ASP A 21 14.57 9.61 33.03
C ASP A 21 15.71 9.99 33.98
N ALA A 22 15.38 10.47 35.18
CA ALA A 22 16.35 10.77 36.23
C ALA A 22 17.11 9.51 36.70
N ALA A 23 16.42 8.36 36.84
CA ALA A 23 17.09 7.10 37.15
C ALA A 23 18.04 6.68 36.02
N LYS A 24 17.61 6.84 34.77
CA LYS A 24 18.41 6.48 33.59
C LYS A 24 19.68 7.32 33.44
N SER A 25 19.64 8.62 33.79
CA SER A 25 20.80 9.52 33.69
C SER A 25 21.97 9.12 34.60
N VAL A 26 21.70 8.40 35.69
CA VAL A 26 22.72 7.86 36.61
C VAL A 26 22.92 6.36 36.47
N GLY A 27 22.49 5.77 35.35
CA GLY A 27 22.72 4.35 35.03
C GLY A 27 21.80 3.36 35.76
N ILE A 28 20.71 3.81 36.38
CA ILE A 28 19.73 2.94 37.03
C ILE A 28 18.67 2.50 36.01
N LYS A 29 18.64 1.20 35.69
CA LYS A 29 17.64 0.62 34.79
C LYS A 29 16.35 0.30 35.54
N ILE A 30 15.25 0.94 35.14
CA ILE A 30 13.88 0.59 35.55
C ILE A 30 13.19 -0.08 34.35
N PRO A 31 12.66 -1.31 34.48
CA PRO A 31 11.99 -1.99 33.37
C PRO A 31 10.68 -1.30 32.99
N THR A 32 10.34 -1.34 31.70
CA THR A 32 9.10 -0.79 31.16
C THR A 32 8.50 -1.76 30.14
N LEU A 33 7.18 -1.66 29.91
CA LEU A 33 6.47 -2.43 28.87
C LEU A 33 5.55 -1.56 28.01
N CYS A 34 4.78 -0.63 28.57
CA CYS A 34 3.90 0.24 27.76
C CYS A 34 4.56 1.59 27.40
N HIS A 35 5.69 1.92 28.03
CA HIS A 35 6.35 3.21 27.82
C HIS A 35 7.08 3.21 26.46
N MET A 36 6.90 4.29 25.72
CA MET A 36 7.66 4.62 24.52
C MET A 36 8.27 6.00 24.74
N LYS A 37 9.54 6.14 24.35
CA LYS A 37 10.27 7.41 24.47
C LYS A 37 9.59 8.45 23.56
N ASP A 38 9.63 9.72 23.98
CA ASP A 38 9.10 10.87 23.22
C ASP A 38 7.56 10.84 23.02
N MET A 39 6.87 10.07 23.87
CA MET A 39 5.41 10.03 23.93
C MET A 39 4.92 10.26 25.35
N LEU A 40 3.71 10.80 25.50
CA LEU A 40 3.08 10.97 26.81
C LEU A 40 3.01 9.63 27.55
N PRO A 41 3.52 9.52 28.78
CA PRO A 41 3.59 8.25 29.48
C PRO A 41 2.24 7.86 30.09
N THR A 42 1.84 6.59 29.96
CA THR A 42 0.57 6.10 30.53
C THR A 42 0.72 5.53 31.94
N GLY A 43 1.88 4.97 32.27
CA GLY A 43 2.08 4.21 33.50
C GLY A 43 1.20 2.95 33.65
N ALA A 44 0.48 2.57 32.59
CA ALA A 44 -0.61 1.58 32.66
C ALA A 44 -0.13 0.15 32.94
N CYS A 45 0.99 -0.27 32.35
CA CYS A 45 1.52 -1.63 32.54
C CYS A 45 2.08 -1.89 33.95
N ARG A 46 2.29 -0.83 34.75
CA ARG A 46 2.88 -0.90 36.10
C ARG A 46 4.27 -1.57 36.21
N MET A 47 4.94 -1.91 35.11
CA MET A 47 6.31 -2.43 35.18
C MET A 47 7.33 -1.40 35.70
N CYS A 48 7.09 -0.12 35.44
CA CYS A 48 7.97 0.97 35.85
C CYS A 48 7.78 1.42 37.31
N VAL A 49 7.01 0.69 38.12
CA VAL A 49 6.71 1.12 39.50
C VAL A 49 7.95 1.19 40.38
N VAL A 50 8.05 2.23 41.21
CA VAL A 50 9.11 2.46 42.21
C VAL A 50 8.48 2.81 43.54
N GLU A 51 9.25 2.74 44.62
CA GLU A 51 8.81 3.16 45.95
C GLU A 51 9.35 4.57 46.21
N VAL A 52 8.46 5.48 46.59
CA VAL A 52 8.82 6.88 46.90
C VAL A 52 8.49 7.11 48.37
N GLU A 53 9.44 7.64 49.14
CA GLU A 53 9.24 7.88 50.56
C GLU A 53 8.03 8.81 50.80
N GLY A 54 7.16 8.43 51.74
CA GLY A 54 5.92 9.15 52.03
C GLY A 54 4.75 8.84 51.07
N ALA A 55 4.96 8.15 49.96
CA ALA A 55 3.88 7.73 49.07
C ALA A 55 3.14 6.49 49.62
N LYS A 56 1.79 6.49 49.57
CA LYS A 56 0.97 5.35 50.03
C LYS A 56 1.18 4.08 49.17
N GLY A 57 1.32 4.26 47.86
CA GLY A 57 1.42 3.19 46.87
C GLY A 57 2.78 3.16 46.18
N LEU A 58 2.97 2.15 45.31
CA LEU A 58 4.08 2.19 44.36
C LEU A 58 3.75 3.15 43.22
N THR A 59 4.72 3.98 42.86
CA THR A 59 4.55 5.10 41.91
C THR A 59 5.09 4.70 40.53
N PRO A 60 4.34 4.90 39.43
CA PRO A 60 4.85 4.63 38.08
C PRO A 60 5.92 5.64 37.68
N SER A 61 7.20 5.26 37.70
CA SER A 61 8.32 6.17 37.45
C SER A 61 8.29 6.86 36.09
N CYS A 62 7.69 6.23 35.07
CA CYS A 62 7.65 6.80 33.72
C CYS A 62 6.69 7.99 33.58
N ALA A 63 5.74 8.16 34.50
CA ALA A 63 4.68 9.18 34.42
C ALA A 63 4.67 10.12 35.62
N TYR A 64 5.64 10.00 36.52
CA TYR A 64 5.71 10.80 37.73
C TYR A 64 6.93 11.74 37.66
N PRO A 65 6.72 13.07 37.75
CA PRO A 65 7.81 14.04 37.70
C PRO A 65 8.65 13.96 38.98
N VAL A 66 9.94 14.29 38.87
CA VAL A 66 10.82 14.44 40.03
C VAL A 66 10.44 15.66 40.86
N ALA A 67 10.71 15.62 42.16
CA ALA A 67 10.52 16.76 43.07
C ALA A 67 11.71 16.87 44.02
N ASN A 68 11.96 18.08 44.53
CA ASN A 68 13.12 18.34 45.37
C ASN A 68 13.03 17.58 46.70
N GLY A 69 14.12 16.94 47.10
CA GLY A 69 14.19 16.12 48.31
C GLY A 69 13.47 14.77 48.19
N MET A 70 13.02 14.38 46.99
CA MET A 70 12.39 13.08 46.77
C MET A 70 13.39 11.95 47.01
N LYS A 71 12.96 10.91 47.72
CA LYS A 71 13.74 9.68 47.94
C LYS A 71 13.04 8.51 47.29
N VAL A 72 13.74 7.82 46.39
CA VAL A 72 13.19 6.77 45.53
C VAL A 72 13.99 5.48 45.68
N GLU A 73 13.30 4.38 45.97
CA GLU A 73 13.85 3.04 45.87
C GLU A 73 13.30 2.32 44.64
N THR A 74 14.19 1.90 43.74
CA THR A 74 13.80 1.26 42.47
C THR A 74 13.75 -0.27 42.54
N ASN A 75 14.22 -0.86 43.65
CA ASN A 75 14.40 -2.31 43.82
C ASN A 75 14.06 -2.84 45.23
N SER A 76 13.20 -2.14 45.98
CA SER A 76 12.70 -2.61 47.28
C SER A 76 12.03 -3.99 47.17
N ASN A 77 11.89 -4.71 48.28
CA ASN A 77 11.17 -6.00 48.30
C ASN A 77 9.75 -5.88 47.74
N ARG A 78 9.07 -4.77 48.03
CA ARG A 78 7.72 -4.47 47.58
C ARG A 78 7.68 -4.25 46.06
N VAL A 79 8.62 -3.46 45.52
CA VAL A 79 8.75 -3.23 44.07
C VAL A 79 9.04 -4.52 43.32
N ARG A 80 10.00 -5.32 43.78
CA ARG A 80 10.35 -6.61 43.16
C ARG A 80 9.17 -7.56 43.12
N ARG A 81 8.46 -7.70 44.24
CA ARG A 81 7.26 -8.56 44.32
C ARG A 81 6.16 -8.08 43.38
N ALA A 82 5.89 -6.77 43.32
CA ALA A 82 4.86 -6.21 42.44
C ALA A 82 5.17 -6.48 40.96
N ARG A 83 6.39 -6.18 40.51
CA ARG A 83 6.82 -6.44 39.13
C ARG A 83 6.80 -7.92 38.78
N LYS A 84 7.29 -8.80 39.68
CA LYS A 84 7.21 -10.26 39.49
C LYS A 84 5.77 -10.73 39.31
N THR A 85 4.86 -10.31 40.19
CA THR A 85 3.42 -10.66 40.09
C THR A 85 2.81 -10.20 38.76
N ILE A 86 3.14 -8.99 38.28
CA ILE A 86 2.63 -8.49 36.99
C ILE A 86 3.06 -9.40 35.84
N VAL A 87 4.35 -9.77 35.79
CA VAL A 87 4.88 -10.64 34.74
C VAL A 87 4.28 -12.05 34.83
N GLU A 88 4.14 -12.61 36.04
CA GLU A 88 3.44 -13.89 36.27
C GLU A 88 2.02 -13.85 35.67
N LEU A 89 1.23 -12.81 35.95
CA LEU A 89 -0.12 -12.66 35.40
C LEU A 89 -0.16 -12.50 33.87
N LEU A 90 0.82 -11.79 33.30
CA LEU A 90 0.93 -11.65 31.85
C LEU A 90 1.26 -12.98 31.17
N ILE A 91 2.16 -13.79 31.75
CA ILE A 91 2.56 -15.10 31.23
C ILE A 91 1.38 -16.09 31.28
N GLU A 92 0.59 -16.10 32.35
CA GLU A 92 -0.53 -17.04 32.44
C GLU A 92 -1.64 -16.76 31.42
N ASN A 93 -1.81 -15.51 31.00
CA ASN A 93 -2.79 -15.16 29.98
C ASN A 93 -2.25 -15.29 28.54
N HIS A 94 -0.95 -15.55 28.37
CA HIS A 94 -0.23 -15.54 27.09
C HIS A 94 0.13 -16.98 26.65
N PRO A 95 -0.02 -17.34 25.36
CA PRO A 95 0.44 -18.63 24.86
C PRO A 95 1.93 -18.87 25.11
N GLN A 96 2.29 -20.01 25.69
CA GLN A 96 3.66 -20.33 26.09
C GLN A 96 4.40 -21.16 25.03
N ASP A 97 4.15 -20.85 23.75
CA ASP A 97 4.68 -21.54 22.58
C ASP A 97 6.05 -20.96 22.13
N CYS A 98 6.86 -20.46 23.07
CA CYS A 98 8.05 -19.66 22.79
C CYS A 98 9.06 -20.37 21.87
N LEU A 99 9.12 -21.70 21.90
CA LEU A 99 10.04 -22.49 21.07
C LEU A 99 9.71 -22.43 19.56
N VAL A 100 8.45 -22.20 19.20
CA VAL A 100 7.99 -22.07 17.81
C VAL A 100 7.66 -20.63 17.42
N CYS A 101 7.77 -19.71 18.38
CA CYS A 101 7.43 -18.31 18.17
C CYS A 101 8.53 -17.55 17.41
N VAL A 102 8.15 -16.74 16.43
CA VAL A 102 9.07 -15.91 15.64
C VAL A 102 9.83 -14.84 16.45
N ARG A 103 9.37 -14.57 17.69
CA ARG A 103 10.01 -13.64 18.63
C ARG A 103 10.89 -14.32 19.69
N ASN A 104 11.20 -15.61 19.51
CA ASN A 104 12.12 -16.29 20.41
C ASN A 104 13.48 -15.56 20.46
N LYS A 105 14.01 -15.33 21.66
CA LYS A 105 15.26 -14.59 21.97
C LYS A 105 15.23 -13.08 21.71
N ASN A 106 14.09 -12.52 21.31
CA ASN A 106 13.94 -11.06 21.15
C ASN A 106 12.56 -10.58 21.61
N CYS A 107 11.91 -11.26 22.56
CA CYS A 107 10.62 -10.89 23.13
C CYS A 107 10.81 -10.20 24.48
N GLU A 108 10.29 -8.97 24.65
CA GLU A 108 10.46 -8.23 25.92
C GLU A 108 9.76 -8.92 27.10
N LEU A 109 8.68 -9.68 26.84
CA LEU A 109 8.03 -10.48 27.89
C LEU A 109 8.91 -11.66 28.32
N GLN A 110 9.61 -12.28 27.38
CA GLN A 110 10.57 -13.36 27.67
C GLN A 110 11.73 -12.83 28.51
N ASP A 111 12.30 -11.67 28.13
CA ASP A 111 13.38 -11.00 28.87
C ASP A 111 12.97 -10.69 30.31
N LEU A 112 11.74 -10.23 30.53
CA LEU A 112 11.21 -9.95 31.87
C LEU A 112 10.98 -11.23 32.68
N ALA A 113 10.49 -12.30 32.04
CA ALA A 113 10.33 -13.61 32.68
C ALA A 113 11.67 -14.17 33.16
N GLU A 114 12.72 -14.00 32.36
CA GLU A 114 14.09 -14.33 32.72
C GLU A 114 14.60 -13.46 33.86
N GLN A 115 14.48 -12.13 33.74
CA GLN A 115 14.95 -11.15 34.72
C GLN A 115 14.36 -11.39 36.12
N TYR A 116 13.10 -11.81 36.21
CA TYR A 116 12.42 -12.11 37.48
C TYR A 116 12.46 -13.58 37.90
N SER A 117 13.22 -14.41 37.17
CA SER A 117 13.40 -15.85 37.45
C SER A 117 12.06 -16.58 37.64
N ILE A 118 11.10 -16.31 36.75
CA ILE A 118 9.81 -17.00 36.76
C ILE A 118 10.03 -18.39 36.15
N ARG A 119 9.85 -19.44 36.96
CA ARG A 119 10.09 -20.84 36.61
C ARG A 119 8.93 -21.76 36.98
N GLU A 120 7.84 -21.20 37.51
CA GLU A 120 6.69 -21.93 38.03
C GLU A 120 5.41 -21.15 37.70
N HIS A 121 4.32 -21.87 37.46
CA HIS A 121 2.98 -21.32 37.23
C HIS A 121 2.27 -21.11 38.55
N ARG A 122 2.50 -19.95 39.18
CA ARG A 122 1.89 -19.63 40.47
C ARG A 122 0.40 -19.35 40.37
N PHE A 123 -0.02 -18.75 39.27
CA PHE A 123 -1.42 -18.50 38.95
C PHE A 123 -1.83 -19.46 37.84
N ILE A 124 -3.09 -19.88 37.83
CA ILE A 124 -3.66 -20.69 36.75
C ILE A 124 -5.01 -20.09 36.44
N GLY A 125 -5.26 -19.76 35.18
CA GLY A 125 -6.49 -19.12 34.75
C GLY A 125 -6.76 -19.35 33.27
N GLU A 126 -7.85 -18.76 32.77
CA GLU A 126 -8.17 -18.82 31.36
C GLU A 126 -7.12 -18.06 30.52
N SER A 127 -6.70 -18.67 29.42
CA SER A 127 -5.84 -18.06 28.41
C SER A 127 -6.68 -17.42 27.30
N LYS A 128 -6.19 -16.33 26.71
CA LYS A 128 -6.82 -15.77 25.51
C LYS A 128 -6.76 -16.76 24.35
N CYS A 129 -7.90 -16.97 23.69
CA CYS A 129 -7.99 -17.74 22.47
C CYS A 129 -8.74 -16.90 21.43
N HIS A 130 -8.01 -16.38 20.45
CA HIS A 130 -8.55 -15.60 19.36
C HIS A 130 -8.03 -16.15 18.03
N ALA A 131 -8.86 -16.04 16.98
CA ALA A 131 -8.44 -16.36 15.63
C ALA A 131 -7.31 -15.42 15.19
N ILE A 132 -6.33 -15.98 14.48
CA ILE A 132 -5.25 -15.20 13.85
C ILE A 132 -5.83 -14.54 12.61
N ASP A 133 -5.62 -13.22 12.49
CA ASP A 133 -5.94 -12.49 11.28
C ASP A 133 -4.77 -12.60 10.29
N ILE A 134 -5.03 -13.35 9.22
CA ILE A 134 -4.11 -13.60 8.10
C ILE A 134 -4.62 -12.96 6.80
N SER A 135 -5.59 -12.05 6.87
CA SER A 135 -6.28 -11.53 5.69
C SER A 135 -5.42 -10.58 4.85
N SER A 136 -4.42 -9.94 5.47
CA SER A 136 -3.52 -9.00 4.79
C SER A 136 -2.40 -9.71 4.03
N ALA A 137 -2.02 -9.17 2.88
CA ALA A 137 -0.87 -9.60 2.10
C ALA A 137 0.49 -9.31 2.80
N SER A 138 0.52 -8.37 3.75
CA SER A 138 1.78 -7.87 4.31
C SER A 138 2.05 -8.30 5.76
N MET A 139 1.01 -8.51 6.56
CA MET A 139 1.16 -8.72 8.00
C MET A 139 0.06 -9.59 8.60
N GLU A 140 0.38 -10.22 9.73
CA GLU A 140 -0.50 -11.07 10.50
C GLU A 140 -0.70 -10.48 11.90
N ARG A 141 -1.91 -10.63 12.44
CA ARG A 141 -2.23 -10.25 13.82
C ARG A 141 -2.69 -11.49 14.59
N ASP A 142 -1.99 -11.79 15.68
CA ASP A 142 -2.31 -12.84 16.64
C ASP A 142 -2.73 -12.20 17.97
N PRO A 143 -4.04 -12.03 18.22
CA PRO A 143 -4.51 -11.37 19.44
C PRO A 143 -4.25 -12.19 20.70
N ALA A 144 -4.06 -13.51 20.60
CA ALA A 144 -3.73 -14.34 21.76
C ALA A 144 -2.36 -13.96 22.33
N LYS A 145 -1.43 -13.50 21.48
CA LYS A 145 -0.10 -13.02 21.91
C LYS A 145 -0.09 -11.56 22.38
N CYS A 146 -1.23 -10.88 22.40
CA CYS A 146 -1.32 -9.47 22.81
C CYS A 146 -1.40 -9.31 24.34
N ILE A 147 -0.42 -8.58 24.89
CA ILE A 147 -0.37 -8.20 26.32
C ILE A 147 -1.06 -6.87 26.62
N LEU A 148 -1.84 -6.32 25.68
CA LEU A 148 -2.59 -5.06 25.84
C LEU A 148 -1.73 -3.86 26.28
N CYS A 149 -0.46 -3.81 25.85
CA CYS A 149 0.45 -2.72 26.23
C CYS A 149 0.09 -1.37 25.58
N GLY A 150 -0.72 -1.37 24.53
CA GLY A 150 -1.16 -0.18 23.79
C GLY A 150 -0.12 0.45 22.87
N ARG A 151 1.12 -0.07 22.80
CA ARG A 151 2.16 0.53 21.97
C ARG A 151 1.76 0.64 20.50
N CYS A 152 1.26 -0.46 19.93
CA CYS A 152 0.81 -0.52 18.54
C CYS A 152 -0.36 0.46 18.24
N VAL A 153 -1.36 0.53 19.13
CA VAL A 153 -2.49 1.46 19.03
C VAL A 153 -1.99 2.90 19.00
N ARG A 154 -1.15 3.27 19.96
CA ARG A 154 -0.59 4.63 20.06
C ARG A 154 0.27 5.00 18.86
N THR A 155 1.11 4.10 18.38
CA THR A 155 1.88 4.35 17.15
C THR A 155 0.97 4.54 15.94
N CYS A 156 -0.11 3.77 15.81
CA CYS A 156 -1.04 3.90 14.70
C CYS A 156 -1.90 5.18 14.77
N ASN A 157 -2.34 5.56 15.97
CA ASN A 157 -3.16 6.74 16.24
C ASN A 157 -2.35 8.04 16.31
N GLU A 158 -1.33 8.09 17.15
CA GLU A 158 -0.62 9.34 17.49
C GLU A 158 0.51 9.67 16.51
N VAL A 159 1.20 8.65 15.95
CA VAL A 159 2.35 8.86 15.04
C VAL A 159 1.93 8.77 13.58
N GLN A 160 1.22 7.71 13.22
CA GLN A 160 0.78 7.51 11.84
C GLN A 160 -0.51 8.28 11.54
N LYS A 161 -1.33 8.64 12.54
CA LYS A 161 -2.65 9.25 12.37
C LYS A 161 -3.61 8.47 11.46
N VAL A 162 -3.40 7.16 11.35
CA VAL A 162 -4.25 6.26 10.56
C VAL A 162 -5.35 5.66 11.43
N GLY A 163 -5.01 5.28 12.66
CA GLY A 163 -5.97 4.70 13.62
C GLY A 163 -6.66 3.40 13.20
N ALA A 164 -5.95 2.56 12.43
CA ALA A 164 -6.49 1.29 11.95
C ALA A 164 -6.76 0.24 13.04
N ILE A 165 -6.22 0.41 14.25
CA ILE A 165 -6.40 -0.51 15.38
C ILE A 165 -6.59 0.25 16.70
N ASP A 166 -7.49 -0.21 17.55
CA ASP A 166 -7.73 0.35 18.89
C ASP A 166 -8.17 -0.72 19.90
N PHE A 167 -8.28 -0.34 21.17
CA PHE A 167 -8.84 -1.16 22.23
C PHE A 167 -10.35 -1.30 22.10
N THR A 168 -10.84 -2.53 22.16
CA THR A 168 -12.25 -2.87 22.25
C THR A 168 -12.54 -3.69 23.50
N HIS A 169 -13.82 -3.71 23.89
CA HIS A 169 -14.31 -4.39 25.10
C HIS A 169 -13.64 -3.90 26.40
N ARG A 170 -13.92 -4.58 27.53
CA ARG A 170 -13.37 -4.25 28.84
C ARG A 170 -13.07 -5.52 29.65
N GLY A 171 -12.21 -5.38 30.66
CA GLY A 171 -11.87 -6.47 31.57
C GLY A 171 -11.17 -7.61 30.84
N PHE A 172 -11.61 -8.84 31.08
CA PHE A 172 -10.98 -10.04 30.49
C PHE A 172 -11.18 -10.14 28.97
N GLN A 173 -12.23 -9.50 28.43
CA GLN A 173 -12.53 -9.50 26.99
C GLN A 173 -11.77 -8.41 26.21
N SER A 174 -10.97 -7.57 26.88
CA SER A 174 -10.25 -6.49 26.22
C SER A 174 -9.33 -7.02 25.12
N ASN A 175 -9.45 -6.43 23.94
CA ASN A 175 -8.70 -6.81 22.75
C ASN A 175 -8.20 -5.56 22.01
N VAL A 176 -7.09 -5.68 21.27
CA VAL A 176 -6.66 -4.65 20.31
C VAL A 176 -7.03 -5.14 18.92
N THR A 177 -7.93 -4.42 18.24
CA THR A 177 -8.47 -4.83 16.94
C THR A 177 -8.81 -3.66 16.04
N THR A 178 -9.01 -3.96 14.76
CA THR A 178 -9.62 -3.06 13.77
C THR A 178 -11.08 -2.73 14.11
N PRO A 179 -11.64 -1.65 13.55
CA PRO A 179 -13.07 -1.36 13.64
C PRO A 179 -13.92 -2.59 13.28
N PHE A 180 -14.90 -2.88 14.13
CA PHE A 180 -15.81 -4.04 14.00
C PHE A 180 -15.12 -5.42 13.92
N ASN A 181 -13.85 -5.52 14.35
CA ASN A 181 -13.05 -6.75 14.31
C ASN A 181 -12.95 -7.37 12.90
N LYS A 182 -12.88 -6.54 11.85
CA LYS A 182 -12.66 -7.01 10.47
C LYS A 182 -11.17 -7.29 10.17
N GLY A 183 -10.90 -7.97 9.06
CA GLY A 183 -9.52 -8.23 8.65
C GLY A 183 -8.74 -6.95 8.34
N LEU A 184 -7.42 -6.98 8.53
CA LEU A 184 -6.54 -5.84 8.21
C LEU A 184 -6.63 -5.40 6.74
N ASN A 185 -6.86 -6.33 5.81
CA ASN A 185 -6.99 -6.07 4.37
C ASN A 185 -8.13 -5.10 3.99
N VAL A 186 -9.19 -5.06 4.81
CA VAL A 186 -10.40 -4.25 4.55
C VAL A 186 -10.51 -3.05 5.47
N SER A 187 -9.53 -2.85 6.36
CA SER A 187 -9.43 -1.70 7.27
C SER A 187 -8.68 -0.52 6.66
N ASP A 188 -8.66 0.60 7.38
CA ASP A 188 -7.85 1.80 7.05
C ASP A 188 -6.34 1.55 7.16
N CYS A 189 -5.92 0.32 7.48
CA CYS A 189 -4.52 -0.04 7.59
C CYS A 189 -3.79 0.13 6.25
N ILE A 190 -2.79 1.02 6.25
CA ILE A 190 -1.85 1.19 5.13
C ILE A 190 -0.71 0.15 5.11
N LEU A 191 -0.76 -0.85 5.99
CA LEU A 191 0.17 -1.99 6.10
C LEU A 191 1.64 -1.63 6.42
N CYS A 192 1.93 -0.39 6.85
CA CYS A 192 3.28 0.15 7.04
C CYS A 192 4.15 -0.61 8.06
N GLY A 193 3.54 -1.42 8.91
CA GLY A 193 4.24 -2.28 9.87
C GLY A 193 4.90 -1.54 11.04
N GLN A 194 4.67 -0.24 11.22
CA GLN A 194 5.19 0.51 12.38
C GLN A 194 4.70 -0.08 13.71
N CYS A 195 3.48 -0.64 13.72
CA CYS A 195 2.92 -1.35 14.86
C CYS A 195 3.67 -2.66 15.21
N ILE A 196 4.32 -3.31 14.23
CA ILE A 196 5.16 -4.50 14.44
C ILE A 196 6.44 -4.11 15.18
N LEU A 197 7.10 -3.01 14.77
CA LEU A 197 8.36 -2.55 15.35
C LEU A 197 8.27 -2.23 16.84
N VAL A 198 7.10 -1.75 17.30
CA VAL A 198 6.85 -1.40 18.70
C VAL A 198 6.21 -2.52 19.51
N CYS A 199 5.79 -3.62 18.88
CA CYS A 199 5.17 -4.74 19.57
C CYS A 199 6.21 -5.45 20.46
N PRO A 200 5.98 -5.58 21.78
CA PRO A 200 6.92 -6.27 22.67
C PRO A 200 6.89 -7.80 22.54
N THR A 201 5.87 -8.35 21.88
CA THR A 201 5.63 -9.80 21.70
C THR A 201 5.44 -10.12 20.21
N ALA A 202 4.94 -11.32 19.87
CA ALA A 202 4.62 -11.70 18.50
C ALA A 202 3.15 -11.47 18.12
N ALA A 203 2.45 -10.55 18.78
CA ALA A 203 1.05 -10.26 18.47
C ALA A 203 0.85 -9.63 17.09
N LEU A 204 1.87 -8.96 16.57
CA LEU A 204 1.91 -8.41 15.22
C LEU A 204 3.22 -8.86 14.58
N ARG A 205 3.15 -9.37 13.36
CA ARG A 205 4.31 -9.83 12.58
C ARG A 205 4.04 -9.68 11.09
N GLU A 206 5.08 -9.73 10.28
CA GLU A 206 4.98 -9.78 8.83
C GLU A 206 4.43 -11.13 8.36
N LYS A 207 3.69 -11.12 7.25
CA LYS A 207 3.30 -12.35 6.54
C LYS A 207 4.53 -12.94 5.89
N SER A 208 4.81 -14.22 6.16
CA SER A 208 6.07 -14.78 5.70
C SER A 208 6.03 -15.21 4.24
N SER A 209 7.10 -14.93 3.51
CA SER A 209 7.34 -15.44 2.14
C SER A 209 8.52 -16.43 2.10
N LEU A 210 8.95 -16.93 3.27
CA LEU A 210 10.12 -17.81 3.40
C LEU A 210 9.93 -19.13 2.67
N LYS A 211 8.72 -19.71 2.73
CA LYS A 211 8.44 -21.01 2.15
C LYS A 211 8.51 -20.95 0.63
N GLU A 212 7.92 -19.91 0.05
CA GLU A 212 7.92 -19.61 -1.38
C GLU A 212 9.36 -19.48 -1.90
N VAL A 213 10.18 -18.69 -1.21
CA VAL A 213 11.59 -18.49 -1.57
C VAL A 213 12.41 -19.78 -1.40
N GLN A 214 12.24 -20.53 -0.31
CA GLN A 214 12.94 -21.81 -0.11
C GLN A 214 12.58 -22.84 -1.18
N ASN A 215 11.30 -22.88 -1.59
CA ASN A 215 10.85 -23.74 -2.68
C ASN A 215 11.51 -23.33 -4.00
N ALA A 216 11.59 -22.02 -4.30
CA ALA A 216 12.25 -21.53 -5.51
C ALA A 216 13.75 -21.86 -5.53
N LEU A 217 14.46 -21.62 -4.41
CA LEU A 217 15.90 -21.96 -4.27
C LEU A 217 16.18 -23.46 -4.41
N SER A 218 15.22 -24.32 -4.07
CA SER A 218 15.36 -25.78 -4.17
C SER A 218 14.89 -26.32 -5.53
N ASN A 219 14.23 -25.51 -6.36
CA ASN A 219 13.63 -25.94 -7.60
C ASN A 219 14.60 -25.78 -8.77
N LYS A 220 15.05 -26.91 -9.33
CA LYS A 220 15.98 -26.95 -10.47
C LYS A 220 15.41 -26.38 -11.78
N GLY A 221 14.08 -26.21 -11.87
CA GLY A 221 13.41 -25.61 -13.03
C GLY A 221 13.14 -24.11 -12.88
N LYS A 222 13.65 -23.47 -11.81
CA LYS A 222 13.55 -22.03 -11.62
C LYS A 222 14.95 -21.43 -11.50
N ILE A 223 15.08 -20.18 -11.93
CA ILE A 223 16.28 -19.35 -11.80
C ILE A 223 15.97 -18.32 -10.70
N PRO A 224 16.31 -18.60 -9.43
CA PRO A 224 16.15 -17.66 -8.33
C PRO A 224 17.07 -16.44 -8.51
N ILE A 225 16.45 -15.26 -8.57
CA ILE A 225 17.11 -13.96 -8.68
C ILE A 225 16.75 -13.15 -7.44
N VAL A 226 17.70 -12.39 -6.91
CA VAL A 226 17.43 -11.52 -5.76
C VAL A 226 17.92 -10.10 -5.98
N GLN A 227 17.12 -9.14 -5.54
CA GLN A 227 17.46 -7.72 -5.49
C GLN A 227 17.36 -7.18 -4.05
N ILE A 228 18.17 -6.16 -3.73
CA ILE A 228 18.35 -5.68 -2.35
C ILE A 228 18.09 -4.18 -2.24
N ALA A 229 17.14 -3.79 -1.40
CA ALA A 229 16.85 -2.39 -1.12
C ALA A 229 18.01 -1.64 -0.40
N PRO A 230 18.15 -0.32 -0.62
CA PRO A 230 19.23 0.48 -0.04
C PRO A 230 19.33 0.35 1.48
N ALA A 231 18.21 0.38 2.19
CA ALA A 231 18.19 0.38 3.66
C ALA A 231 18.64 -0.94 4.33
N VAL A 232 18.65 -2.07 3.61
CA VAL A 232 18.96 -3.39 4.18
C VAL A 232 20.45 -3.48 4.53
N ARG A 233 21.32 -2.98 3.65
CA ARG A 233 22.78 -2.97 3.83
C ARG A 233 23.26 -2.12 5.02
N ALA A 234 22.40 -1.23 5.53
CA ALA A 234 22.68 -0.37 6.67
C ALA A 234 22.14 -0.91 8.00
N SER A 235 21.25 -1.91 7.99
CA SER A 235 20.53 -2.39 9.18
C SER A 235 20.76 -3.86 9.52
N ILE A 236 21.03 -4.72 8.54
CA ILE A 236 21.06 -6.18 8.78
C ILE A 236 22.21 -6.62 9.69
N GLY A 237 23.35 -5.91 9.67
CA GLY A 237 24.48 -6.20 10.55
C GLY A 237 24.15 -6.11 12.05
N GLU A 238 23.08 -5.41 12.43
CA GLU A 238 22.63 -5.32 13.83
C GLU A 238 22.19 -6.67 14.41
N GLU A 239 21.72 -7.58 13.57
CA GLU A 239 21.27 -8.92 13.97
C GLU A 239 22.44 -9.90 14.19
N TYR A 240 23.65 -9.46 13.86
CA TYR A 240 24.93 -10.18 13.99
C TYR A 240 25.91 -9.41 14.89
N ASN A 241 25.40 -8.65 15.86
CA ASN A 241 26.20 -7.89 16.85
C ASN A 241 27.28 -6.94 16.27
N MET A 242 27.22 -6.61 14.98
CA MET A 242 28.15 -5.69 14.35
C MET A 242 27.88 -4.26 14.86
N PRO A 243 28.88 -3.36 14.82
CA PRO A 243 28.68 -1.97 15.20
C PRO A 243 27.52 -1.32 14.44
N LEU A 244 26.68 -0.55 15.15
CA LEU A 244 25.55 0.15 14.54
C LEU A 244 26.03 1.09 13.43
N GLY A 245 25.42 0.98 12.24
CA GLY A 245 25.84 1.73 11.08
C GLY A 245 27.07 1.16 10.39
N THR A 246 27.28 -0.15 10.43
CA THR A 246 28.25 -0.82 9.56
C THR A 246 27.62 -1.02 8.18
N ASN A 247 28.33 -0.63 7.12
CA ASN A 247 27.96 -0.98 5.75
C ASN A 247 28.34 -2.45 5.51
N VAL A 248 27.35 -3.30 5.22
CA VAL A 248 27.56 -4.75 5.00
C VAL A 248 27.17 -5.22 3.59
N THR A 249 27.21 -4.32 2.60
CA THR A 249 26.85 -4.64 1.21
C THR A 249 27.59 -5.87 0.69
N GLY A 250 28.92 -5.90 0.81
CA GLY A 250 29.73 -6.98 0.25
C GLY A 250 29.45 -8.35 0.89
N GLN A 251 29.33 -8.40 2.22
CA GLN A 251 28.96 -9.64 2.92
C GLN A 251 27.57 -10.11 2.56
N LEU A 252 26.62 -9.18 2.38
CA LEU A 252 25.25 -9.49 2.01
C LEU A 252 25.15 -10.15 0.64
N VAL A 253 25.91 -9.66 -0.35
CA VAL A 253 25.98 -10.30 -1.67
C VAL A 253 26.56 -11.71 -1.58
N THR A 254 27.66 -11.88 -0.85
CA THR A 254 28.25 -13.21 -0.63
C THR A 254 27.26 -14.16 0.04
N ALA A 255 26.53 -13.69 1.06
CA ALA A 255 25.55 -14.50 1.77
C ALA A 255 24.43 -14.99 0.83
N LEU A 256 23.91 -14.11 -0.03
CA LEU A 256 22.85 -14.45 -0.98
C LEU A 256 23.33 -15.43 -2.06
N LYS A 257 24.55 -15.24 -2.58
CA LYS A 257 25.17 -16.21 -3.51
C LYS A 257 25.35 -17.59 -2.85
N ARG A 258 25.79 -17.63 -1.59
CA ARG A 258 25.92 -18.88 -0.82
C ARG A 258 24.58 -19.53 -0.48
N LEU A 259 23.50 -18.75 -0.43
CA LEU A 259 22.14 -19.26 -0.22
C LEU A 259 21.63 -20.03 -1.45
N GLY A 260 22.18 -19.77 -2.63
CA GLY A 260 21.78 -20.42 -3.89
C GLY A 260 20.98 -19.53 -4.84
N PHE A 261 21.01 -18.20 -4.68
CA PHE A 261 20.55 -17.30 -5.74
C PHE A 261 21.55 -17.31 -6.90
N ASP A 262 21.05 -17.49 -8.13
CA ASP A 262 21.89 -17.50 -9.34
C ASP A 262 22.40 -16.10 -9.68
N TYR A 263 21.57 -15.08 -9.45
CA TYR A 263 21.90 -13.69 -9.68
C TYR A 263 21.49 -12.80 -8.49
N VAL A 264 22.39 -11.91 -8.10
CA VAL A 264 22.23 -10.95 -7.00
C VAL A 264 22.43 -9.53 -7.54
N PHE A 265 21.33 -8.79 -7.63
CA PHE A 265 21.27 -7.42 -8.13
C PHE A 265 20.99 -6.41 -7.00
N ASP A 266 21.10 -5.13 -7.34
CA ASP A 266 20.92 -4.02 -6.41
C ASP A 266 19.71 -3.18 -6.84
N THR A 267 18.70 -3.07 -5.97
CA THR A 267 17.53 -2.20 -6.22
C THR A 267 17.89 -0.74 -6.38
N ASN A 268 19.10 -0.35 -5.96
CA ASN A 268 19.64 0.96 -6.28
C ASN A 268 19.80 1.20 -7.80
N PHE A 269 20.07 0.18 -8.61
CA PHE A 269 20.10 0.31 -10.07
C PHE A 269 18.75 0.83 -10.58
N ALA A 270 17.67 0.19 -10.17
CA ALA A 270 16.33 0.61 -10.56
C ALA A 270 15.86 1.88 -9.85
N ALA A 271 16.45 2.25 -8.70
CA ALA A 271 16.21 3.56 -8.11
C ALA A 271 16.77 4.68 -9.00
N ASP A 272 17.95 4.49 -9.60
CA ASP A 272 18.45 5.43 -10.62
C ASP A 272 17.53 5.47 -11.85
N LEU A 273 16.99 4.32 -12.28
CA LEU A 273 16.00 4.25 -13.35
C LEU A 273 14.70 4.99 -12.98
N THR A 274 14.20 4.83 -11.76
CA THR A 274 13.04 5.58 -11.25
C THR A 274 13.28 7.08 -11.32
N ILE A 275 14.47 7.56 -10.92
CA ILE A 275 14.80 8.99 -11.03
C ILE A 275 14.83 9.46 -12.48
N MET A 276 15.33 8.66 -13.40
CA MET A 276 15.36 9.02 -14.81
C MET A 276 13.95 9.24 -15.38
N GLU A 277 13.00 8.38 -15.03
CA GLU A 277 11.58 8.52 -15.41
C GLU A 277 10.89 9.65 -14.63
N GLU A 278 10.98 9.66 -13.30
CA GLU A 278 10.25 10.57 -12.42
C GLU A 278 10.71 12.02 -12.59
N ALA A 279 12.02 12.26 -12.76
CA ALA A 279 12.51 13.60 -13.09
C ALA A 279 12.02 14.06 -14.47
N SER A 280 11.92 13.14 -15.44
CA SER A 280 11.42 13.46 -16.78
C SER A 280 9.91 13.73 -16.77
N GLU A 281 9.14 12.98 -15.98
CA GLU A 281 7.71 13.19 -15.73
C GLU A 281 7.48 14.54 -15.06
N LEU A 282 8.28 14.89 -14.03
CA LEU A 282 8.20 16.19 -13.37
C LEU A 282 8.44 17.34 -14.36
N ILE A 283 9.52 17.26 -15.14
CA ILE A 283 9.85 18.27 -16.16
C ILE A 283 8.71 18.41 -17.17
N ASN A 284 8.14 17.30 -17.61
CA ASN A 284 7.01 17.29 -18.54
C ASN A 284 5.77 17.97 -17.93
N ARG A 285 5.39 17.63 -16.69
CA ARG A 285 4.23 18.24 -16.00
C ARG A 285 4.42 19.75 -15.79
N VAL A 286 5.62 20.16 -15.40
CA VAL A 286 5.97 21.58 -15.21
C VAL A 286 5.95 22.35 -16.53
N SER A 287 6.46 21.77 -17.62
CA SER A 287 6.61 22.47 -18.90
C SER A 287 5.34 22.49 -19.75
N ASN A 288 4.54 21.41 -19.69
CA ASN A 288 3.41 21.18 -20.58
C ASN A 288 2.04 21.26 -19.87
N GLY A 289 1.99 21.73 -18.62
CA GLY A 289 0.74 21.97 -17.89
C GLY A 289 0.06 20.70 -17.36
N GLY A 290 0.83 19.76 -16.82
CA GLY A 290 0.30 18.57 -16.14
C GLY A 290 -0.14 18.82 -14.70
N SER A 291 -0.73 17.79 -14.07
CA SER A 291 -1.22 17.88 -12.68
C SER A 291 -0.09 18.13 -11.68
N LEU A 292 -0.13 19.28 -11.01
CA LEU A 292 0.84 19.73 -10.01
C LEU A 292 0.15 20.10 -8.68
N PRO A 293 0.77 19.84 -7.51
CA PRO A 293 2.09 19.23 -7.33
C PRO A 293 2.12 17.76 -7.77
N MET A 294 3.27 17.28 -8.22
CA MET A 294 3.50 15.85 -8.43
C MET A 294 3.92 15.21 -7.12
N PHE A 295 3.35 14.06 -6.77
CA PHE A 295 3.78 13.22 -5.64
C PHE A 295 4.66 12.09 -6.11
N THR A 296 5.64 11.72 -5.29
CA THR A 296 6.35 10.45 -5.47
C THR A 296 5.44 9.24 -5.32
N SER A 297 5.70 8.16 -6.05
CA SER A 297 4.92 6.90 -6.01
C SER A 297 5.64 5.72 -5.36
N CYS A 298 6.95 5.83 -5.08
CA CYS A 298 7.78 4.68 -4.69
C CYS A 298 7.46 4.04 -3.32
N CYS A 299 6.74 4.76 -2.45
CA CYS A 299 6.30 4.29 -1.14
C CYS A 299 4.87 3.72 -1.21
N PRO A 300 4.68 2.39 -1.23
CA PRO A 300 3.34 1.81 -1.38
C PRO A 300 2.41 2.06 -0.19
N GLY A 301 2.96 2.32 1.02
CA GLY A 301 2.16 2.74 2.16
C GLY A 301 1.52 4.11 1.95
N TRP A 302 2.20 4.99 1.20
CA TRP A 302 1.67 6.28 0.78
C TRP A 302 0.64 6.10 -0.35
N VAL A 303 0.98 5.34 -1.39
CA VAL A 303 0.04 5.03 -2.49
C VAL A 303 -1.26 4.43 -1.96
N LYS A 304 -1.18 3.47 -1.05
CA LYS A 304 -2.35 2.88 -0.39
C LYS A 304 -3.14 3.91 0.43
N TYR A 305 -2.46 4.84 1.11
CA TYR A 305 -3.12 5.91 1.87
C TYR A 305 -3.92 6.84 0.95
N ILE A 306 -3.32 7.37 -0.11
CA ILE A 306 -4.00 8.30 -1.02
C ILE A 306 -5.14 7.60 -1.78
N GLU A 307 -4.97 6.35 -2.21
CA GLU A 307 -6.03 5.53 -2.80
C GLU A 307 -7.23 5.29 -1.86
N GLN A 308 -7.02 5.30 -0.55
CA GLN A 308 -8.06 5.07 0.46
C GLN A 308 -8.71 6.37 0.91
N ASN A 309 -7.94 7.44 1.08
CA ASN A 309 -8.36 8.63 1.80
C ASN A 309 -8.59 9.86 0.90
N ARG A 310 -7.94 9.92 -0.27
CA ARG A 310 -7.99 11.07 -1.21
C ARG A 310 -7.89 10.61 -2.68
N PRO A 311 -8.75 9.69 -3.16
CA PRO A 311 -8.66 9.13 -4.52
C PRO A 311 -8.77 10.18 -5.65
N GLN A 312 -9.43 11.30 -5.39
CA GLN A 312 -9.52 12.46 -6.29
C GLN A 312 -8.16 13.13 -6.58
N LEU A 313 -7.13 12.87 -5.74
CA LEU A 313 -5.79 13.41 -5.93
C LEU A 313 -4.84 12.43 -6.65
N LEU A 314 -5.34 11.30 -7.17
CA LEU A 314 -4.48 10.28 -7.78
C LEU A 314 -3.72 10.76 -9.02
N ASP A 315 -4.26 11.72 -9.76
CA ASP A 315 -3.59 12.30 -10.94
C ASP A 315 -2.32 13.08 -10.56
N HIS A 316 -2.18 13.47 -9.29
CA HIS A 316 -0.97 14.08 -8.77
C HIS A 316 0.13 13.04 -8.52
N VAL A 317 -0.16 11.74 -8.39
CA VAL A 317 0.85 10.72 -8.14
C VAL A 317 1.65 10.45 -9.42
N SER A 318 2.97 10.34 -9.28
CA SER A 318 3.85 9.91 -10.38
C SER A 318 3.39 8.56 -10.91
N SER A 319 3.41 8.44 -12.24
CA SER A 319 3.10 7.18 -12.92
C SER A 319 4.24 6.16 -12.82
N CYS A 320 5.43 6.54 -12.35
CA CYS A 320 6.56 5.63 -12.25
C CYS A 320 6.24 4.46 -11.31
N LYS A 321 6.57 3.22 -11.72
CA LYS A 321 6.68 2.07 -10.81
C LYS A 321 7.74 2.36 -9.73
N SER A 322 7.65 1.69 -8.59
CA SER A 322 8.69 1.82 -7.58
C SER A 322 9.96 1.05 -7.95
N PRO A 323 11.13 1.35 -7.34
CA PRO A 323 12.40 0.74 -7.76
C PRO A 323 12.39 -0.80 -7.84
N HIS A 324 11.76 -1.50 -6.88
CA HIS A 324 11.77 -2.97 -6.93
C HIS A 324 10.86 -3.56 -8.00
N GLU A 325 9.74 -2.90 -8.32
CA GLU A 325 8.86 -3.32 -9.40
C GLU A 325 9.47 -2.97 -10.76
N MET A 326 10.10 -1.79 -10.89
CA MET A 326 10.89 -1.44 -12.07
C MET A 326 12.00 -2.46 -12.31
N GLU A 327 12.74 -2.87 -11.28
CA GLU A 327 13.78 -3.89 -11.43
C GLU A 327 13.18 -5.25 -11.80
N GLY A 328 12.06 -5.64 -11.19
CA GLY A 328 11.33 -6.87 -11.54
C GLY A 328 10.90 -6.90 -13.01
N ALA A 329 10.28 -5.82 -13.48
CA ALA A 329 9.87 -5.64 -14.87
C ALA A 329 11.08 -5.67 -15.83
N VAL A 330 12.17 -4.97 -15.50
CA VAL A 330 13.43 -4.99 -16.28
C VAL A 330 14.06 -6.38 -16.33
N LEU A 331 14.00 -7.13 -15.23
CA LEU A 331 14.50 -8.50 -15.16
C LEU A 331 13.71 -9.41 -16.11
N LYS A 332 12.37 -9.39 -16.03
CA LYS A 332 11.50 -10.27 -16.83
C LYS A 332 11.35 -9.85 -18.30
N THR A 333 11.84 -8.67 -18.67
CA THR A 333 11.83 -8.18 -20.06
C THR A 333 13.25 -8.06 -20.60
N TYR A 334 13.90 -6.91 -20.43
CA TYR A 334 15.22 -6.60 -20.97
C TYR A 334 16.29 -7.64 -20.62
N TYR A 335 16.41 -8.03 -19.34
CA TYR A 335 17.46 -8.95 -18.92
C TYR A 335 17.22 -10.36 -19.45
N ALA A 336 15.97 -10.84 -19.41
CA ALA A 336 15.56 -12.11 -19.98
C ALA A 336 15.90 -12.19 -21.48
N GLU A 337 15.52 -11.18 -22.26
CA GLU A 337 15.84 -11.08 -23.69
C GLU A 337 17.35 -11.05 -23.95
N LYS A 338 18.08 -10.25 -23.17
CA LYS A 338 19.53 -10.07 -23.33
C LYS A 338 20.33 -11.32 -22.99
N THR A 339 19.85 -12.13 -22.05
CA THR A 339 20.52 -13.36 -21.60
C THR A 339 19.98 -14.63 -22.25
N GLY A 340 18.87 -14.54 -22.97
CA GLY A 340 18.18 -15.69 -23.54
C GLY A 340 17.51 -16.59 -22.49
N ILE A 341 17.21 -16.03 -21.31
CA ILE A 341 16.48 -16.72 -20.24
C ILE A 341 14.98 -16.58 -20.51
N ASN A 342 14.21 -17.65 -20.34
CA ASN A 342 12.75 -17.58 -20.42
C ASN A 342 12.21 -16.85 -19.16
N PRO A 343 11.44 -15.75 -19.30
CA PRO A 343 10.86 -15.03 -18.16
C PRO A 343 10.05 -15.91 -17.20
N GLU A 344 9.39 -16.97 -17.72
CA GLU A 344 8.62 -17.91 -16.89
C GLU A 344 9.49 -18.73 -15.94
N ASP A 345 10.76 -18.94 -16.26
CA ASP A 345 11.71 -19.68 -15.43
C ASP A 345 12.32 -18.80 -14.34
N MET A 346 12.25 -17.47 -14.48
CA MET A 346 12.78 -16.52 -13.50
C MET A 346 11.89 -16.44 -12.26
N PHE A 347 12.49 -16.52 -11.08
CA PHE A 347 11.83 -16.27 -9.80
C PHE A 347 12.52 -15.12 -9.08
N VAL A 348 11.93 -13.93 -9.19
CA VAL A 348 12.48 -12.66 -8.70
C VAL A 348 12.07 -12.44 -7.25
N VAL A 349 13.05 -12.33 -6.37
CA VAL A 349 12.88 -12.07 -4.94
C VAL A 349 13.41 -10.68 -4.61
N SER A 350 12.67 -9.91 -3.83
CA SER A 350 13.17 -8.64 -3.31
C SER A 350 13.36 -8.65 -1.80
N ILE A 351 14.51 -8.14 -1.33
CA ILE A 351 14.80 -7.98 0.09
C ILE A 351 14.51 -6.54 0.50
N MET A 352 13.49 -6.37 1.33
CA MET A 352 12.91 -5.05 1.63
C MET A 352 12.93 -4.73 3.14
N PRO A 353 13.16 -3.48 3.54
CA PRO A 353 12.96 -3.04 4.92
C PRO A 353 11.47 -2.80 5.25
N CYS A 354 10.56 -3.19 4.35
CA CYS A 354 9.15 -2.78 4.35
C CYS A 354 8.23 -3.99 4.25
N THR A 355 7.12 -3.97 5.00
CA THR A 355 6.06 -5.00 4.91
C THR A 355 5.11 -4.74 3.74
N VAL A 356 4.85 -3.48 3.41
CA VAL A 356 3.89 -3.10 2.36
C VAL A 356 4.38 -3.51 0.97
N LYS A 357 5.69 -3.66 0.76
CA LYS A 357 6.26 -4.14 -0.50
C LYS A 357 5.73 -5.52 -0.90
N LYS A 358 5.33 -6.37 0.06
CA LYS A 358 4.60 -7.64 -0.19
C LYS A 358 3.20 -7.41 -0.78
N PHE A 359 2.52 -6.34 -0.38
CA PHE A 359 1.21 -5.97 -0.95
C PHE A 359 1.37 -5.36 -2.33
N GLU A 360 2.44 -4.60 -2.57
CA GLU A 360 2.75 -4.02 -3.88
C GLU A 360 3.02 -5.10 -4.93
N SER A 361 3.89 -6.08 -4.61
CA SER A 361 4.19 -7.20 -5.53
C SER A 361 2.98 -8.08 -5.85
N ASP A 362 1.97 -8.09 -4.97
CA ASP A 362 0.73 -8.84 -5.17
C ASP A 362 -0.32 -8.06 -6.02
N ARG A 363 -0.02 -6.84 -6.49
CA ARG A 363 -0.95 -6.04 -7.31
C ARG A 363 -1.00 -6.60 -8.74
N PRO A 364 -2.19 -6.94 -9.27
CA PRO A 364 -2.31 -7.54 -10.61
C PRO A 364 -1.74 -6.68 -11.75
N GLU A 365 -1.84 -5.36 -11.63
CA GLU A 365 -1.32 -4.41 -12.62
C GLU A 365 0.22 -4.28 -12.63
N LEU A 366 0.91 -4.88 -11.66
CA LEU A 366 2.37 -4.95 -11.60
C LEU A 366 2.84 -6.31 -12.13
N SER A 367 2.56 -6.51 -13.42
CA SER A 367 2.93 -7.72 -14.14
C SER A 367 3.30 -7.42 -15.59
N GLU A 368 4.31 -8.12 -16.09
CA GLU A 368 4.72 -8.11 -17.49
C GLU A 368 4.34 -9.44 -18.15
N GLN A 369 3.62 -9.40 -19.27
CA GLN A 369 3.19 -10.60 -20.00
C GLN A 369 2.47 -11.65 -19.11
N SER A 370 1.64 -11.18 -18.16
CA SER A 370 0.94 -12.00 -17.15
C SER A 370 1.85 -12.67 -16.09
N LEU A 371 3.12 -12.27 -16.01
CA LEU A 371 4.05 -12.68 -14.96
C LEU A 371 4.24 -11.52 -13.99
N ALA A 372 4.15 -11.77 -12.68
CA ALA A 372 4.43 -10.75 -11.68
C ALA A 372 5.85 -10.19 -11.85
N ASP A 373 6.00 -8.87 -11.70
CA ASP A 373 7.30 -8.19 -11.73
C ASP A 373 8.23 -8.77 -10.65
N VAL A 374 7.70 -8.93 -9.43
CA VAL A 374 8.38 -9.54 -8.28
C VAL A 374 7.56 -10.71 -7.74
N ASP A 375 8.13 -11.92 -7.75
CA ASP A 375 7.43 -13.15 -7.33
C ASP A 375 7.33 -13.31 -5.80
N ALA A 376 8.30 -12.77 -5.05
CA ALA A 376 8.27 -12.80 -3.59
C ALA A 376 9.06 -11.65 -2.95
N VAL A 377 8.63 -11.23 -1.75
CA VAL A 377 9.32 -10.20 -0.97
C VAL A 377 9.69 -10.74 0.40
N LEU A 378 10.97 -10.68 0.77
CA LEU A 378 11.44 -10.98 2.12
C LEU A 378 11.76 -9.69 2.87
N THR A 379 11.31 -9.59 4.11
CA THR A 379 11.77 -8.52 5.01
C THR A 379 13.22 -8.76 5.47
N THR A 380 13.90 -7.71 5.96
CA THR A 380 15.22 -7.85 6.61
C THR A 380 15.23 -8.95 7.69
N ARG A 381 14.17 -9.04 8.49
CA ARG A 381 14.02 -10.06 9.55
C ARG A 381 13.82 -11.47 9.01
N GLU A 382 13.15 -11.61 7.87
CA GLU A 382 12.98 -12.91 7.22
C GLU A 382 14.30 -13.38 6.60
N LEU A 383 15.05 -12.48 5.96
CA LEU A 383 16.36 -12.82 5.43
C LEU A 383 17.32 -13.32 6.52
N VAL A 384 17.33 -12.67 7.69
CA VAL A 384 18.12 -13.14 8.84
C VAL A 384 17.72 -14.55 9.29
N ARG A 385 16.41 -14.87 9.27
CA ARG A 385 15.94 -16.24 9.56
C ARG A 385 16.42 -17.22 8.49
N LEU A 386 16.37 -16.83 7.23
CA LEU A 386 16.81 -17.66 6.11
C LEU A 386 18.32 -17.97 6.17
N PHE A 387 19.14 -16.98 6.51
CA PHE A 387 20.58 -17.17 6.77
C PHE A 387 20.84 -18.11 7.95
N LYS A 388 20.12 -17.94 9.06
CA LYS A 388 20.24 -18.84 10.23
C LYS A 388 19.85 -20.28 9.92
N ILE A 389 18.76 -20.49 9.17
CA ILE A 389 18.32 -21.84 8.76
C ILE A 389 19.35 -22.50 7.82
N SER A 390 20.04 -21.70 7.01
CA SER A 390 21.02 -22.17 6.04
C SER A 390 22.44 -22.31 6.61
N GLY A 391 22.66 -22.01 7.89
CA GLY A 391 23.97 -22.08 8.54
C GLY A 391 24.97 -21.04 8.03
N ILE A 392 24.50 -19.88 7.58
CA ILE A 392 25.37 -18.79 7.13
C ILE A 392 25.83 -17.96 8.33
N GLU A 393 27.12 -18.06 8.64
CA GLU A 393 27.79 -17.18 9.61
C GLU A 393 28.17 -15.86 8.92
N PHE A 394 27.39 -14.80 9.19
CA PHE A 394 27.45 -13.54 8.44
C PHE A 394 28.69 -12.68 8.75
N GLU A 395 29.17 -12.71 10.01
CA GLU A 395 30.22 -11.81 10.51
C GLU A 395 31.56 -11.97 9.76
N ASP A 396 31.89 -13.20 9.37
CA ASP A 396 33.17 -13.58 8.75
C ASP A 396 33.08 -13.78 7.23
N LEU A 397 31.99 -13.34 6.59
CA LEU A 397 31.85 -13.50 5.14
C LEU A 397 32.84 -12.60 4.38
N PRO A 398 33.50 -13.11 3.33
CA PRO A 398 34.22 -12.25 2.41
C PRO A 398 33.23 -11.33 1.68
N GLU A 399 33.73 -10.21 1.17
CA GLU A 399 32.94 -9.30 0.37
C GLU A 399 32.89 -9.75 -1.10
N SER A 400 31.71 -9.66 -1.72
CA SER A 400 31.50 -9.85 -3.15
C SER A 400 30.77 -8.65 -3.75
N SER A 401 30.86 -8.47 -5.07
CA SER A 401 30.09 -7.46 -5.80
C SER A 401 28.79 -8.05 -6.37
N PHE A 402 27.81 -7.16 -6.57
CA PHE A 402 26.60 -7.44 -7.34
C PHE A 402 26.92 -7.90 -8.76
N ASP A 403 25.96 -8.60 -9.37
CA ASP A 403 26.04 -9.05 -10.75
C ASP A 403 25.67 -7.89 -11.71
N ASN A 404 26.35 -7.81 -12.86
CA ASN A 404 26.16 -6.75 -13.85
C ASN A 404 25.34 -7.27 -15.05
N PRO A 405 24.58 -6.42 -15.77
CA PRO A 405 24.61 -4.95 -15.73
C PRO A 405 23.72 -4.28 -14.67
N LEU A 406 22.82 -5.01 -14.01
CA LEU A 406 21.83 -4.41 -13.09
C LEU A 406 22.35 -4.23 -11.64
N GLY A 407 23.66 -4.32 -11.43
CA GLY A 407 24.31 -4.18 -10.12
C GLY A 407 25.02 -2.85 -9.91
N GLU A 408 25.15 -2.03 -10.96
CA GLU A 408 25.74 -0.68 -10.88
C GLU A 408 24.71 0.33 -10.35
N SER A 409 25.13 1.21 -9.45
CA SER A 409 24.26 2.28 -8.93
C SER A 409 25.04 3.55 -8.61
N THR A 410 24.33 4.67 -8.45
CA THR A 410 24.89 5.96 -8.07
C THR A 410 24.63 6.31 -6.60
N GLY A 411 25.35 7.32 -6.10
CA GLY A 411 25.13 7.86 -4.77
C GLY A 411 23.71 8.41 -4.57
N ALA A 412 23.05 8.88 -5.63
CA ALA A 412 21.65 9.32 -5.59
C ALA A 412 20.72 8.15 -5.23
N ALA A 413 20.93 6.97 -5.82
CA ALA A 413 20.18 5.78 -5.47
C ALA A 413 20.43 5.29 -4.04
N ALA A 414 21.67 5.43 -3.52
CA ALA A 414 21.99 4.97 -2.18
C ALA A 414 21.18 5.68 -1.07
N ILE A 415 20.79 6.94 -1.29
CA ILE A 415 20.06 7.75 -0.29
C ILE A 415 18.54 7.56 -0.30
N PHE A 416 17.97 6.83 -1.28
CA PHE A 416 16.53 6.51 -1.37
C PHE A 416 15.95 5.93 -0.07
N GLY A 417 16.78 5.23 0.71
CA GLY A 417 16.37 4.65 1.99
C GLY A 417 16.00 5.67 3.07
N THR A 418 16.27 6.96 2.86
CA THR A 418 16.09 8.05 3.84
C THR A 418 14.96 9.00 3.43
N SER A 419 14.30 9.64 4.40
CA SER A 419 13.32 10.69 4.08
C SER A 419 14.02 11.92 3.51
N GLY A 420 13.65 12.30 2.29
CA GLY A 420 14.24 13.36 1.48
C GLY A 420 15.27 12.86 0.47
N GLY A 421 15.63 11.57 0.51
CA GLY A 421 16.62 11.02 -0.41
C GLY A 421 16.12 10.89 -1.85
N VAL A 422 14.82 10.60 -2.04
CA VAL A 422 14.21 10.50 -3.38
C VAL A 422 14.11 11.89 -3.99
N MET A 423 13.62 12.86 -3.21
CA MET A 423 13.59 14.27 -3.56
C MET A 423 14.98 14.79 -3.96
N GLU A 424 15.99 14.53 -3.12
CA GLU A 424 17.37 14.95 -3.39
C GLU A 424 17.91 14.33 -4.69
N ALA A 425 17.67 13.04 -4.92
CA ALA A 425 18.08 12.34 -6.13
C ALA A 425 17.36 12.87 -7.40
N ALA A 426 16.06 13.12 -7.30
CA ALA A 426 15.26 13.68 -8.39
C ALA A 426 15.73 15.09 -8.77
N LEU A 427 16.00 15.95 -7.78
CA LEU A 427 16.44 17.32 -8.02
C LEU A 427 17.84 17.39 -8.64
N ARG A 428 18.77 16.51 -8.23
CA ARG A 428 20.10 16.39 -8.86
C ARG A 428 19.98 16.14 -10.37
N THR A 429 19.08 15.25 -10.77
CA THR A 429 18.88 14.86 -12.19
C THR A 429 18.03 15.88 -12.95
N ALA A 430 16.95 16.38 -12.35
CA ALA A 430 16.08 17.37 -12.96
C ALA A 430 16.81 18.67 -13.28
N TYR A 431 17.68 19.13 -12.37
CA TYR A 431 18.52 20.31 -12.59
C TYR A 431 19.40 20.16 -13.83
N TYR A 432 20.08 19.02 -13.99
CA TYR A 432 20.90 18.75 -15.17
C TYR A 432 20.07 18.71 -16.46
N LYS A 433 18.95 17.99 -16.46
CA LYS A 433 18.08 17.87 -17.64
C LYS A 433 17.50 19.21 -18.10
N MET A 434 17.21 20.11 -17.18
CA MET A 434 16.65 21.43 -17.51
C MET A 434 17.73 22.43 -17.91
N THR A 435 18.86 22.48 -17.19
CA THR A 435 19.88 23.54 -17.37
C THR A 435 21.03 23.16 -18.30
N GLY A 436 21.25 21.86 -18.53
CA GLY A 436 22.46 21.32 -19.16
C GLY A 436 23.72 21.43 -18.30
N ASN A 437 23.61 21.98 -17.08
CA ASN A 437 24.71 22.16 -16.13
C ASN A 437 24.51 21.25 -14.92
N GLU A 438 25.62 20.89 -14.29
CA GLU A 438 25.60 20.07 -13.10
C GLU A 438 25.38 20.90 -11.83
N LEU A 439 24.56 20.38 -10.91
CA LEU A 439 24.34 21.03 -9.63
C LEU A 439 25.64 21.01 -8.81
N GLU A 440 26.13 22.20 -8.42
CA GLU A 440 27.39 22.36 -7.68
C GLU A 440 27.33 21.74 -6.28
N ASN A 441 26.28 22.06 -5.52
CA ASN A 441 26.05 21.49 -4.19
C ASN A 441 25.03 20.36 -4.25
N LEU A 442 25.53 19.12 -4.18
CA LEU A 442 24.69 17.92 -4.16
C LEU A 442 24.02 17.67 -2.81
N GLU A 443 24.47 18.32 -1.74
CA GLU A 443 23.96 18.14 -0.38
C GLU A 443 22.87 19.17 -0.08
N LEU A 444 21.62 18.78 -0.31
CA LEU A 444 20.44 19.61 -0.08
C LEU A 444 19.98 19.49 1.37
N ASN A 445 20.68 20.16 2.29
CA ASN A 445 20.44 20.01 3.73
C ASN A 445 19.02 20.39 4.19
N ASP A 446 18.34 21.30 3.48
CA ASP A 446 16.99 21.77 3.82
C ASP A 446 15.93 20.66 3.72
N ILE A 447 16.17 19.62 2.92
CA ILE A 447 15.27 18.47 2.74
C ILE A 447 15.75 17.20 3.47
N ARG A 448 16.92 17.26 4.14
CA ARG A 448 17.42 16.22 5.03
C ARG A 448 16.89 16.42 6.45
N GLY A 449 16.94 15.38 7.28
CA GLY A 449 16.56 15.48 8.70
C GLY A 449 15.30 14.71 9.08
N THR A 450 14.78 15.00 10.27
CA THR A 450 13.73 14.21 10.94
C THR A 450 12.44 15.00 11.19
N GLU A 451 12.39 16.26 10.78
CA GLU A 451 11.20 17.11 10.80
C GLU A 451 10.07 16.45 10.00
N GLY A 452 8.82 16.71 10.39
CA GLY A 452 7.65 16.04 9.81
C GLY A 452 7.35 16.45 8.37
N ILE A 453 7.48 17.75 8.08
CA ILE A 453 7.47 18.33 6.73
C ILE A 453 8.75 19.15 6.61
N LYS A 454 9.45 18.99 5.50
CA LYS A 454 10.64 19.78 5.13
C LYS A 454 10.38 20.42 3.78
N GLU A 455 10.82 21.66 3.60
CA GLU A 455 10.49 22.47 2.44
C GLU A 455 11.78 23.09 1.89
N SER A 456 11.87 23.21 0.57
CA SER A 456 12.96 23.91 -0.09
C SER A 456 12.48 24.50 -1.41
N THR A 457 13.19 25.52 -1.88
CA THR A 457 12.96 26.14 -3.18
C THR A 457 14.27 26.11 -3.93
N ILE A 458 14.24 25.56 -5.14
CA ILE A 458 15.42 25.50 -6.01
C ILE A 458 15.12 26.27 -7.29
N GLU A 459 16.01 27.18 -7.64
CA GLU A 459 15.93 27.91 -8.90
C GLU A 459 16.53 27.08 -10.04
N ILE A 460 15.74 26.80 -11.08
CA ILE A 460 16.16 26.04 -12.25
C ILE A 460 15.79 26.83 -13.51
N ASN A 461 16.78 27.37 -14.23
CA ASN A 461 16.57 28.25 -15.40
C ASN A 461 15.60 29.43 -15.15
N GLY A 462 15.64 30.04 -13.97
CA GLY A 462 14.75 31.14 -13.59
C GLY A 462 13.33 30.70 -13.19
N LEU A 463 13.03 29.39 -13.14
CA LEU A 463 11.84 28.84 -12.53
C LEU A 463 12.11 28.49 -11.06
N GLU A 464 11.27 29.00 -10.15
CA GLU A 464 11.31 28.61 -8.73
C GLU A 464 10.57 27.27 -8.52
N VAL A 465 11.32 26.17 -8.45
CA VAL A 465 10.78 24.85 -8.16
C VAL A 465 10.67 24.67 -6.65
N LYS A 466 9.46 24.83 -6.13
CA LYS A 466 9.10 24.60 -4.72
C LYS A 466 8.83 23.13 -4.46
N VAL A 467 9.50 22.57 -3.46
CA VAL A 467 9.40 21.15 -3.10
C VAL A 467 9.08 20.94 -1.62
N ALA A 468 8.43 19.83 -1.31
CA ALA A 468 8.20 19.39 0.06
C ALA A 468 8.55 17.91 0.26
N VAL A 469 8.99 17.55 1.46
CA VAL A 469 9.26 16.17 1.88
C VAL A 469 8.45 15.87 3.12
N VAL A 470 7.54 14.91 3.01
CA VAL A 470 6.72 14.40 4.11
C VAL A 470 7.41 13.18 4.71
N ASN A 471 7.80 13.34 5.97
CA ASN A 471 8.46 12.33 6.77
C ASN A 471 7.47 11.67 7.73
N GLY A 472 6.90 10.53 7.32
CA GLY A 472 5.87 9.82 8.06
C GLY A 472 4.46 10.26 7.65
N ILE A 473 3.58 9.28 7.40
CA ILE A 473 2.25 9.53 6.83
C ILE A 473 1.38 10.46 7.69
N GLY A 474 1.56 10.45 9.02
CA GLY A 474 0.80 11.32 9.93
C GLY A 474 1.06 12.83 9.75
N ASN A 475 1.97 13.22 8.86
CA ASN A 475 2.26 14.60 8.53
C ASN A 475 1.71 15.04 7.16
N VAL A 476 1.02 14.17 6.41
CA VAL A 476 0.64 14.46 5.01
C VAL A 476 -0.60 15.34 4.86
N ASP A 477 -1.59 15.21 5.76
CA ASP A 477 -2.91 15.85 5.61
C ASP A 477 -2.86 17.36 5.35
N PRO A 478 -2.03 18.16 6.05
CA PRO A 478 -1.97 19.60 5.78
C PRO A 478 -1.62 19.95 4.33
N LEU A 479 -0.80 19.13 3.66
CA LEU A 479 -0.45 19.35 2.25
C LEU A 479 -1.57 18.90 1.32
N LEU A 480 -2.29 17.82 1.65
CA LEU A 480 -3.43 17.35 0.87
C LEU A 480 -4.57 18.37 0.92
N ASP A 481 -4.88 18.89 2.10
CA ASP A 481 -5.92 19.91 2.29
C ASP A 481 -5.60 21.20 1.50
N GLN A 482 -4.32 21.58 1.36
CA GLN A 482 -3.90 22.72 0.53
C GLN A 482 -4.12 22.47 -0.97
N ILE A 483 -3.85 21.25 -1.44
CA ILE A 483 -4.00 20.88 -2.85
C ILE A 483 -5.48 20.85 -3.23
N GLU A 484 -6.34 20.27 -2.38
CA GLU A 484 -7.79 20.22 -2.63
C GLU A 484 -8.43 21.61 -2.71
N LYS A 485 -7.89 22.59 -1.98
CA LYS A 485 -8.35 23.98 -2.04
C LYS A 485 -7.76 24.77 -3.20
N GLY A 486 -6.83 24.20 -3.97
CA GLY A 486 -6.09 24.92 -5.00
C GLY A 486 -5.13 25.98 -4.44
N GLU A 487 -4.75 25.87 -3.16
CA GLU A 487 -3.86 26.80 -2.45
C GLU A 487 -2.39 26.35 -2.45
N SER A 488 -2.12 25.11 -2.86
CA SER A 488 -0.77 24.55 -2.88
C SER A 488 0.12 25.26 -3.90
N ASN A 489 1.33 25.63 -3.47
CA ASN A 489 2.34 26.27 -4.29
C ASN A 489 3.52 25.33 -4.62
N TYR A 490 3.40 24.04 -4.28
CA TYR A 490 4.44 23.04 -4.54
C TYR A 490 4.37 22.53 -5.97
N HIS A 491 5.53 22.11 -6.49
CA HIS A 491 5.65 21.43 -7.78
C HIS A 491 5.91 19.94 -7.59
N PHE A 492 6.65 19.57 -6.55
CA PHE A 492 7.02 18.19 -6.29
C PHE A 492 7.03 17.88 -4.79
N ILE A 493 6.42 16.76 -4.39
CA ILE A 493 6.27 16.36 -3.00
C ILE A 493 6.69 14.89 -2.84
N GLU A 494 7.73 14.64 -2.04
CA GLU A 494 8.08 13.29 -1.60
C GLU A 494 7.22 12.89 -0.40
N VAL A 495 6.64 11.69 -0.41
CA VAL A 495 5.90 11.16 0.74
C VAL A 495 6.41 9.78 1.15
N MET A 496 6.95 9.71 2.36
CA MET A 496 7.37 8.46 3.00
C MET A 496 6.44 8.13 4.16
N ALA A 497 5.81 6.95 4.14
CA ALA A 497 4.85 6.58 5.19
C ALA A 497 5.51 6.34 6.56
N CYS A 498 6.75 5.86 6.58
CA CYS A 498 7.50 5.56 7.79
C CYS A 498 8.34 6.76 8.25
N PRO A 499 8.32 7.16 9.54
CA PRO A 499 9.20 8.21 10.04
C PRO A 499 10.67 7.81 9.92
N GLY A 500 11.48 8.67 9.32
CA GLY A 500 12.88 8.45 8.94
C GLY A 500 13.06 7.84 7.54
N GLY A 501 11.98 7.52 6.83
CA GLY A 501 12.02 6.81 5.55
C GLY A 501 12.13 5.29 5.70
N CYS A 502 12.47 4.60 4.62
CA CYS A 502 12.56 3.14 4.55
C CYS A 502 13.55 2.54 5.56
N ILE A 503 14.53 3.30 6.01
CA ILE A 503 15.52 2.91 7.03
C ILE A 503 14.89 2.49 8.38
N ASN A 504 13.67 2.95 8.64
CA ASN A 504 12.84 2.62 9.79
C ASN A 504 11.52 1.95 9.35
N GLY A 505 11.52 1.25 8.21
CA GLY A 505 10.36 0.54 7.71
C GLY A 505 9.96 -0.66 8.58
N GLY A 506 8.70 -1.06 8.47
CA GLY A 506 8.09 -2.13 9.28
C GLY A 506 8.74 -3.52 9.14
N GLY A 507 9.64 -3.73 8.18
CA GLY A 507 10.40 -4.97 7.95
C GLY A 507 11.80 -4.99 8.59
N GLN A 508 12.23 -3.89 9.22
CA GLN A 508 13.56 -3.77 9.85
C GLN A 508 13.70 -4.57 11.17
N PRO A 509 14.92 -4.79 11.71
CA PRO A 509 15.11 -5.36 13.05
C PRO A 509 14.15 -4.81 14.12
N ILE A 510 13.79 -5.59 15.14
CA ILE A 510 12.89 -5.11 16.21
C ILE A 510 13.66 -4.23 17.23
N HIS A 511 12.94 -3.58 18.15
CA HIS A 511 13.48 -2.70 19.21
C HIS A 511 14.21 -1.48 18.66
N GLN A 512 13.53 -0.77 17.75
CA GLN A 512 14.05 0.44 17.13
C GLN A 512 14.28 1.56 18.15
N LYS A 513 15.37 2.30 17.96
CA LYS A 513 15.73 3.49 18.73
C LYS A 513 16.16 4.59 17.77
N ILE A 514 15.89 5.84 18.12
CA ILE A 514 16.28 7.01 17.31
C ILE A 514 17.78 7.02 16.98
N GLU A 515 18.64 6.63 17.94
CA GLU A 515 20.08 6.54 17.73
C GLU A 515 20.47 5.53 16.63
N LYS A 516 19.78 4.37 16.58
CA LYS A 516 19.98 3.38 15.51
C LYS A 516 19.61 3.96 14.16
N ILE A 517 18.44 4.59 14.07
CA ILE A 517 17.93 5.23 12.84
C ILE A 517 18.94 6.27 12.33
N LYS A 518 19.42 7.17 13.19
CA LYS A 518 20.44 8.17 12.85
C LYS A 518 21.73 7.54 12.31
N LYS A 519 22.20 6.46 12.95
CA LYS A 519 23.39 5.74 12.48
C LYS A 519 23.19 5.10 11.12
N ARG A 520 22.03 4.46 10.88
CA ARG A 520 21.70 3.85 9.59
C ARG A 520 21.61 4.89 8.46
N VAL A 521 20.96 6.03 8.72
CA VAL A 521 20.89 7.17 7.79
C VAL A 521 22.29 7.65 7.41
N LYS A 522 23.17 7.78 8.41
CA LYS A 522 24.56 8.20 8.18
C LYS A 522 25.30 7.26 7.22
N VAL A 523 25.09 5.95 7.31
CA VAL A 523 25.70 4.98 6.37
C VAL A 523 25.32 5.26 4.93
N LEU A 524 24.05 5.53 4.66
CA LEU A 524 23.58 5.76 3.29
C LEU A 524 24.18 7.04 2.69
N TYR A 525 24.28 8.11 3.47
CA TYR A 525 24.98 9.32 3.04
C TYR A 525 26.50 9.13 2.90
N GLU A 526 27.13 8.32 3.76
CA GLU A 526 28.56 7.98 3.61
C GLU A 526 28.81 7.14 2.35
N ILE A 527 27.87 6.29 1.94
CA ILE A 527 27.93 5.57 0.67
C ILE A 527 27.87 6.58 -0.48
N ASP A 528 26.85 7.46 -0.50
CA ASP A 528 26.71 8.51 -1.52
C ASP A 528 27.99 9.34 -1.67
N GLN A 529 28.56 9.83 -0.57
CA GLN A 529 29.78 10.65 -0.59
C GLN A 529 31.02 9.94 -1.13
N LYS A 530 31.10 8.61 -1.02
CA LYS A 530 32.25 7.82 -1.48
C LYS A 530 32.12 7.33 -2.93
N MET A 531 30.93 7.44 -3.52
CA MET A 531 30.68 6.95 -4.88
C MET A 531 31.25 7.93 -5.92
N LYS A 532 31.82 7.38 -6.99
CA LYS A 532 32.33 8.16 -8.12
C LYS A 532 31.21 8.92 -8.83
N HIS A 533 30.09 8.24 -9.06
CA HIS A 533 28.89 8.79 -9.68
C HIS A 533 27.83 9.00 -8.59
N ARG A 534 27.29 10.23 -8.53
CA ARG A 534 26.38 10.66 -7.45
C ARG A 534 25.05 11.19 -7.97
N ARG A 535 24.81 11.09 -9.27
CA ARG A 535 23.60 11.53 -9.94
C ARG A 535 23.09 10.39 -10.80
N SER A 536 21.79 10.14 -10.79
CA SER A 536 21.22 8.96 -11.45
C SER A 536 21.46 8.94 -12.95
N HIS A 537 21.50 10.11 -13.60
CA HIS A 537 21.84 10.22 -15.03
C HIS A 537 23.30 9.90 -15.35
N GLU A 538 24.18 9.74 -14.36
CA GLU A 538 25.59 9.34 -14.56
C GLU A 538 25.80 7.82 -14.51
N ASN A 539 24.78 7.02 -14.20
CA ASN A 539 24.88 5.56 -14.16
C ASN A 539 25.04 4.99 -15.58
N GLU A 540 26.20 4.41 -15.87
CA GLU A 540 26.56 3.94 -17.22
C GLU A 540 25.64 2.80 -17.67
N SER A 541 25.28 1.89 -16.76
CA SER A 541 24.36 0.79 -17.04
C SER A 541 22.93 1.27 -17.28
N VAL A 542 22.47 2.32 -16.60
CA VAL A 542 21.16 2.94 -16.86
C VAL A 542 21.15 3.69 -18.20
N GLN A 543 22.21 4.43 -18.54
CA GLN A 543 22.32 5.04 -19.87
C GLN A 543 22.23 3.98 -20.97
N LYS A 544 22.95 2.87 -20.78
CA LYS A 544 23.00 1.78 -21.74
C LYS A 544 21.65 1.09 -21.97
N ILE A 545 20.82 0.89 -20.93
CA ILE A 545 19.49 0.30 -21.12
C ILE A 545 18.55 1.26 -21.87
N TYR A 546 18.69 2.58 -21.71
CA TYR A 546 17.97 3.52 -22.57
C TYR A 546 18.47 3.43 -24.01
N ASP A 547 19.78 3.47 -24.26
CA ASP A 547 20.34 3.41 -25.62
C ASP A 547 19.98 2.09 -26.36
N GLU A 548 19.95 0.97 -25.65
CA GLU A 548 19.71 -0.35 -26.24
C GLU A 548 18.23 -0.77 -26.29
N TYR A 549 17.39 -0.28 -25.37
CA TYR A 549 16.07 -0.88 -25.13
C TYR A 549 14.94 0.12 -24.98
N PHE A 550 15.08 1.14 -24.12
CA PHE A 550 14.00 2.09 -23.81
C PHE A 550 14.02 3.36 -24.66
N GLU A 551 15.05 3.59 -25.47
CA GLU A 551 15.34 4.81 -26.25
C GLU A 551 15.59 6.06 -25.41
N LYS A 552 14.60 6.49 -24.63
CA LYS A 552 14.66 7.65 -23.74
C LYS A 552 13.63 7.52 -22.60
N PRO A 553 13.81 8.24 -21.49
CA PRO A 553 12.78 8.34 -20.47
C PRO A 553 11.46 8.88 -21.03
N ASN A 554 10.33 8.40 -20.52
CA ASN A 554 8.97 8.62 -21.02
C ASN A 554 8.75 8.23 -22.49
N SER A 555 9.58 7.35 -23.08
CA SER A 555 9.23 6.71 -24.35
C SER A 555 8.02 5.79 -24.18
N HIS A 556 7.39 5.38 -25.28
CA HIS A 556 6.28 4.42 -25.23
C HIS A 556 6.67 3.13 -24.49
N LYS A 557 7.83 2.56 -24.83
CA LYS A 557 8.29 1.30 -24.25
C LYS A 557 8.70 1.45 -22.78
N ALA A 558 9.29 2.59 -22.42
CA ALA A 558 9.55 2.93 -21.02
C ALA A 558 8.23 3.06 -20.25
N HIS A 559 7.23 3.74 -20.82
CA HIS A 559 5.93 3.92 -20.18
C HIS A 559 5.20 2.58 -19.96
N GLU A 560 5.20 1.71 -20.96
CA GLU A 560 4.60 0.38 -20.89
C GLU A 560 5.17 -0.48 -19.75
N ILE A 561 6.50 -0.51 -19.61
CA ILE A 561 7.20 -1.45 -18.69
C ILE A 561 7.51 -0.82 -17.32
N LEU A 562 7.80 0.48 -17.28
CA LEU A 562 8.32 1.18 -16.09
C LEU A 562 7.28 2.07 -15.40
N HIS A 563 6.09 2.26 -15.99
CA HIS A 563 5.02 3.05 -15.40
C HIS A 563 3.80 2.20 -15.05
N THR A 564 2.94 2.73 -14.19
CA THR A 564 1.71 2.13 -13.72
C THR A 564 0.72 3.22 -13.31
N THR A 565 -0.57 2.95 -13.44
CA THR A 565 -1.66 3.84 -13.04
C THR A 565 -2.88 3.07 -12.55
N CYS A 566 -3.73 3.69 -11.75
CA CYS A 566 -5.02 3.07 -11.42
C CYS A 566 -5.88 2.90 -12.70
N ILE A 567 -6.39 1.70 -12.96
CA ILE A 567 -7.31 1.42 -14.09
C ILE A 567 -8.78 1.69 -13.78
N SER A 568 -9.10 2.17 -12.57
CA SER A 568 -10.46 2.48 -12.14
C SER A 568 -11.45 1.30 -12.30
N CYS A 569 -10.96 0.06 -12.25
CA CYS A 569 -11.79 -1.15 -12.37
C CYS A 569 -12.75 -1.36 -11.19
N GLY A 570 -12.57 -0.60 -10.10
CA GLY A 570 -13.39 -0.68 -8.88
C GLY A 570 -13.19 -1.96 -8.06
N HIS A 571 -12.21 -2.80 -8.39
CA HIS A 571 -11.92 -4.02 -7.63
C HIS A 571 -11.58 -3.68 -6.17
N CYS A 572 -10.80 -2.62 -5.96
CA CYS A 572 -10.45 -2.13 -4.64
C CYS A 572 -11.67 -1.73 -3.78
N VAL A 573 -12.76 -1.24 -4.39
CA VAL A 573 -14.04 -0.96 -3.74
C VAL A 573 -14.78 -2.26 -3.41
N LYS A 574 -14.87 -3.19 -4.38
CA LYS A 574 -15.58 -4.46 -4.20
C LYS A 574 -14.98 -5.34 -3.09
N VAL A 575 -13.66 -5.38 -2.98
CA VAL A 575 -12.98 -6.14 -1.92
C VAL A 575 -12.96 -5.39 -0.58
N CYS A 576 -13.38 -4.13 -0.54
CA CYS A 576 -13.46 -3.34 0.67
C CYS A 576 -14.69 -3.74 1.49
N ALA A 577 -14.56 -4.80 2.29
CA ALA A 577 -15.67 -5.30 3.12
C ALA A 577 -16.17 -4.30 4.18
N LEU A 578 -15.48 -3.16 4.41
CA LEU A 578 -15.95 -2.07 5.28
C LEU A 578 -16.75 -0.99 4.56
N GLY A 579 -16.74 -0.93 3.22
CA GLY A 579 -17.29 0.22 2.50
C GLY A 579 -16.54 1.52 2.76
N ALA A 580 -15.28 1.44 3.20
CA ALA A 580 -14.41 2.60 3.42
C ALA A 580 -13.97 3.22 2.09
N LYS A 581 -13.71 2.39 1.08
CA LYS A 581 -13.59 2.85 -0.30
C LYS A 581 -15.00 3.04 -0.85
N GLN A 582 -15.39 4.29 -0.99
CA GLN A 582 -16.66 4.68 -1.58
C GLN A 582 -16.43 5.22 -2.98
N ILE A 583 -17.37 4.94 -3.85
CA ILE A 583 -17.44 5.53 -5.18
C ILE A 583 -18.11 6.88 -5.07
N SER A 584 -17.66 7.86 -5.87
CA SER A 584 -18.34 9.15 -5.99
C SER A 584 -19.80 8.90 -6.36
N SER A 585 -20.72 9.35 -5.51
CA SER A 585 -22.14 9.03 -5.64
C SER A 585 -22.83 10.03 -6.55
N ASP A 586 -23.64 9.52 -7.48
CA ASP A 586 -24.52 10.36 -8.30
C ASP A 586 -25.94 10.46 -7.70
N ASN A 587 -26.18 9.92 -6.50
CA ASN A 587 -27.52 9.90 -5.88
C ASN A 587 -28.11 11.30 -5.72
N GLU A 588 -27.37 12.27 -5.17
CA GLU A 588 -27.90 13.63 -5.02
C GLU A 588 -28.23 14.25 -6.38
N LYS A 589 -27.38 14.03 -7.39
CA LYS A 589 -27.60 14.51 -8.76
C LYS A 589 -28.88 13.91 -9.36
N VAL A 590 -29.13 12.63 -9.13
CA VAL A 590 -30.29 11.93 -9.69
C VAL A 590 -31.58 12.25 -8.91
N PHE A 591 -31.60 11.98 -7.61
CA PHE A 591 -32.81 12.03 -6.80
C PHE A 591 -33.19 13.45 -6.35
N ASN A 592 -32.20 14.32 -6.07
CA ASN A 592 -32.48 15.69 -5.61
C ASN A 592 -32.52 16.72 -6.74
N ASN A 593 -32.05 16.38 -7.95
CA ASN A 593 -32.02 17.31 -9.07
C ASN A 593 -32.71 16.78 -10.33
N PHE A 594 -32.30 15.63 -10.88
CA PHE A 594 -32.86 15.16 -12.15
C PHE A 594 -34.33 14.77 -12.05
N ILE A 595 -34.69 13.89 -11.11
CA ILE A 595 -36.06 13.39 -10.97
C ILE A 595 -37.09 14.51 -10.73
N PRO A 596 -36.85 15.52 -9.86
CA PRO A 596 -37.81 16.60 -9.64
C PRO A 596 -37.96 17.57 -10.81
N ASN A 597 -36.90 17.78 -11.60
CA ASN A 597 -36.82 18.91 -12.55
C ASN A 597 -36.86 18.51 -14.02
N TYR A 598 -36.59 17.24 -14.36
CA TYR A 598 -36.39 16.79 -15.74
C TYR A 598 -37.12 15.48 -16.03
N ASN A 599 -37.39 15.25 -17.32
CA ASN A 599 -37.82 13.94 -17.81
C ASN A 599 -36.67 12.93 -17.67
N THR A 600 -36.67 12.19 -16.56
CA THR A 600 -35.55 11.31 -16.18
C THR A 600 -35.83 9.85 -16.52
N ILE A 601 -35.02 9.27 -17.40
CA ILE A 601 -35.12 7.92 -17.93
C ILE A 601 -34.07 7.02 -17.25
N ALA A 602 -34.50 5.94 -16.61
CA ALA A 602 -33.60 4.91 -16.09
C ALA A 602 -33.30 3.89 -17.20
N ILE A 603 -32.02 3.62 -17.43
CA ILE A 603 -31.57 2.45 -18.19
C ILE A 603 -30.86 1.48 -17.24
N ILE A 604 -31.36 0.24 -17.13
CA ILE A 604 -30.84 -0.73 -16.16
C ILE A 604 -30.08 -1.87 -16.84
N ALA A 605 -28.89 -2.17 -16.33
CA ALA A 605 -28.03 -3.23 -16.84
C ALA A 605 -28.69 -4.61 -16.67
N PRO A 606 -28.61 -5.53 -17.66
CA PRO A 606 -29.29 -6.83 -17.64
C PRO A 606 -28.90 -7.73 -16.46
N SER A 607 -27.73 -7.49 -15.84
CA SER A 607 -27.30 -8.15 -14.60
C SER A 607 -28.20 -7.86 -13.38
N PHE A 608 -29.16 -6.93 -13.47
CA PHE A 608 -30.11 -6.64 -12.39
C PHE A 608 -30.89 -7.88 -11.95
N ALA A 609 -31.18 -8.81 -12.87
CA ALA A 609 -31.85 -10.05 -12.56
C ALA A 609 -31.07 -10.92 -11.55
N ALA A 610 -29.73 -10.83 -11.58
CA ALA A 610 -28.87 -11.49 -10.60
C ALA A 610 -28.76 -10.69 -9.28
N ALA A 611 -28.89 -9.36 -9.34
CA ALA A 611 -28.85 -8.50 -8.16
C ALA A 611 -30.15 -8.57 -7.33
N TYR A 612 -31.28 -8.85 -7.97
CA TYR A 612 -32.61 -8.95 -7.36
C TYR A 612 -33.26 -10.30 -7.67
N PRO A 613 -32.70 -11.43 -7.16
CA PRO A 613 -33.29 -12.74 -7.37
C PRO A 613 -34.73 -12.76 -6.82
N ASP A 614 -35.61 -13.50 -7.49
CA ASP A 614 -37.03 -13.67 -7.14
C ASP A 614 -37.93 -12.41 -7.22
N THR A 615 -37.36 -11.21 -7.37
CA THR A 615 -38.11 -9.95 -7.44
C THR A 615 -37.78 -9.09 -8.66
N TYR A 616 -36.94 -9.58 -9.57
CA TYR A 616 -36.49 -8.84 -10.76
C TYR A 616 -37.64 -8.29 -11.62
N SER A 617 -38.77 -9.01 -11.73
CA SER A 617 -39.97 -8.57 -12.48
C SER A 617 -40.63 -7.31 -11.92
N LYS A 618 -40.33 -6.95 -10.67
CA LYS A 618 -40.90 -5.80 -9.95
C LYS A 618 -40.02 -4.55 -10.04
N ILE A 619 -38.75 -4.70 -10.41
CA ILE A 619 -37.78 -3.60 -10.48
C ILE A 619 -38.23 -2.44 -11.39
N PRO A 620 -38.86 -2.67 -12.56
CA PRO A 620 -39.41 -1.58 -13.36
C PRO A 620 -40.46 -0.75 -12.61
N THR A 621 -41.33 -1.39 -11.83
CA THR A 621 -42.35 -0.71 -11.02
C THR A 621 -41.71 0.09 -9.89
N VAL A 622 -40.70 -0.48 -9.22
CA VAL A 622 -39.94 0.19 -8.16
C VAL A 622 -39.29 1.47 -8.70
N LEU A 623 -38.55 1.38 -9.80
CA LEU A 623 -37.88 2.55 -10.37
C LEU A 623 -38.89 3.64 -10.80
N ARG A 624 -40.04 3.27 -11.38
CA ARG A 624 -41.10 4.27 -11.68
C ARG A 624 -41.64 4.92 -10.41
N SER A 625 -41.81 4.16 -9.34
CA SER A 625 -42.29 4.71 -8.05
C SER A 625 -41.29 5.68 -7.41
N MET A 626 -40.00 5.56 -7.73
CA MET A 626 -38.94 6.49 -7.31
C MET A 626 -38.89 7.76 -8.18
N GLY A 627 -39.75 7.89 -9.20
CA GLY A 627 -39.91 9.10 -10.02
C GLY A 627 -39.29 9.03 -11.42
N PHE A 628 -38.71 7.90 -11.82
CA PHE A 628 -38.25 7.73 -13.21
C PHE A 628 -39.45 7.66 -14.17
N SER A 629 -39.43 8.48 -15.22
CA SER A 629 -40.53 8.57 -16.19
C SER A 629 -40.62 7.35 -17.10
N LYS A 630 -39.48 6.71 -17.36
CA LYS A 630 -39.33 5.48 -18.16
C LYS A 630 -38.24 4.61 -17.57
N VAL A 631 -38.42 3.30 -17.69
CA VAL A 631 -37.43 2.31 -17.27
C VAL A 631 -37.19 1.35 -18.43
N ILE A 632 -35.97 1.35 -18.96
CA ILE A 632 -35.60 0.61 -20.17
C ILE A 632 -34.43 -0.31 -19.85
N GLU A 633 -34.40 -1.50 -20.46
CA GLU A 633 -33.31 -2.45 -20.25
C GLU A 633 -32.11 -2.12 -21.15
N THR A 634 -30.91 -1.98 -20.59
CA THR A 634 -29.67 -1.72 -21.35
C THR A 634 -29.32 -2.86 -22.32
N ALA A 635 -29.95 -4.03 -22.15
CA ALA A 635 -29.87 -5.14 -23.10
C ALA A 635 -30.22 -4.71 -24.55
N PHE A 636 -31.08 -3.71 -24.76
CA PHE A 636 -31.35 -3.21 -26.11
C PHE A 636 -30.12 -2.51 -26.71
N GLY A 637 -29.38 -1.76 -25.90
CA GLY A 637 -28.08 -1.20 -26.30
C GLY A 637 -27.07 -2.29 -26.66
N ALA A 638 -27.17 -3.46 -26.02
CA ALA A 638 -26.32 -4.60 -26.36
C ALA A 638 -26.69 -5.22 -27.71
N ASP A 639 -27.97 -5.21 -28.10
CA ASP A 639 -28.37 -5.60 -29.46
C ASP A 639 -27.81 -4.62 -30.49
N LEU A 640 -27.95 -3.30 -30.27
CA LEU A 640 -27.40 -2.27 -31.17
C LEU A 640 -25.89 -2.41 -31.37
N VAL A 641 -25.17 -2.61 -30.27
CA VAL A 641 -23.72 -2.79 -30.30
C VAL A 641 -23.34 -4.09 -31.00
N SER A 642 -24.10 -5.17 -30.80
CA SER A 642 -23.83 -6.47 -31.45
C SER A 642 -24.00 -6.39 -32.97
N ASP A 643 -25.03 -5.70 -33.46
CA ASP A 643 -25.24 -5.46 -34.89
C ASP A 643 -24.08 -4.66 -35.50
N GLU A 644 -23.52 -3.71 -34.73
CA GLU A 644 -22.37 -2.92 -35.19
C GLU A 644 -21.07 -3.72 -35.17
N TYR A 645 -20.87 -4.60 -34.18
CA TYR A 645 -19.75 -5.54 -34.17
C TYR A 645 -19.78 -6.47 -35.37
N GLU A 646 -20.96 -6.95 -35.78
CA GLU A 646 -21.10 -7.79 -36.97
C GLU A 646 -20.60 -7.06 -38.23
N LYS A 647 -21.01 -5.81 -38.43
CA LYS A 647 -20.51 -4.98 -39.54
C LYS A 647 -19.01 -4.74 -39.43
N TYR A 648 -18.53 -4.36 -38.25
CA TYR A 648 -17.11 -4.06 -38.03
C TYR A 648 -16.21 -5.27 -38.32
N ILE A 649 -16.65 -6.48 -37.96
CA ILE A 649 -15.95 -7.73 -38.29
C ILE A 649 -15.99 -8.01 -39.80
N GLN A 650 -17.14 -7.80 -40.46
CA GLN A 650 -17.28 -7.99 -41.90
C GLN A 650 -16.40 -7.01 -42.70
N ASP A 651 -16.29 -5.77 -42.24
CA ASP A 651 -15.47 -4.73 -42.87
C ASP A 651 -13.97 -4.93 -42.61
N ASN A 652 -13.60 -5.69 -41.56
CA ASN A 652 -12.22 -5.93 -41.14
C ASN A 652 -11.85 -7.43 -41.01
N PRO A 653 -12.01 -8.26 -42.06
CA PRO A 653 -11.97 -9.72 -41.97
C PRO A 653 -10.61 -10.31 -41.56
N ASN A 654 -9.52 -9.53 -41.68
CA ASN A 654 -8.16 -9.96 -41.35
C ASN A 654 -7.55 -9.16 -40.18
N LYS A 655 -8.32 -8.29 -39.52
CA LYS A 655 -7.86 -7.51 -38.37
C LYS A 655 -8.13 -8.31 -37.10
N LEU A 656 -7.17 -8.35 -36.19
CA LEU A 656 -7.46 -8.77 -34.81
C LEU A 656 -8.36 -7.70 -34.17
N ILE A 657 -9.52 -8.11 -33.67
CA ILE A 657 -10.52 -7.21 -33.07
C ILE A 657 -10.69 -7.60 -31.60
N ILE A 658 -10.46 -6.64 -30.72
CA ILE A 658 -10.70 -6.73 -29.28
C ILE A 658 -12.02 -6.00 -29.00
N SER A 659 -12.96 -6.69 -28.37
CA SER A 659 -14.22 -6.08 -27.98
C SER A 659 -13.99 -5.01 -26.91
N SER A 660 -14.61 -3.86 -27.07
CA SER A 660 -14.52 -2.67 -26.21
C SER A 660 -15.75 -2.35 -25.32
N PRO A 661 -16.68 -3.27 -24.96
CA PRO A 661 -17.86 -2.91 -24.17
C PRO A 661 -17.57 -2.67 -22.68
N CYS A 662 -16.38 -3.06 -22.21
CA CYS A 662 -15.96 -2.98 -20.81
C CYS A 662 -14.90 -1.88 -20.65
N PRO A 663 -15.22 -0.74 -20.03
CA PRO A 663 -14.28 0.37 -19.86
C PRO A 663 -13.07 0.00 -19.02
N ALA A 664 -13.21 -0.93 -18.08
CA ALA A 664 -12.07 -1.41 -17.32
C ALA A 664 -11.04 -2.14 -18.20
N ILE A 665 -11.49 -2.85 -19.24
CA ILE A 665 -10.62 -3.51 -20.21
C ILE A 665 -10.06 -2.49 -21.20
N ASN A 666 -10.87 -1.54 -21.68
CA ASN A 666 -10.39 -0.47 -22.56
C ASN A 666 -9.32 0.35 -21.84
N ASN A 667 -9.59 0.84 -20.63
CA ASN A 667 -8.62 1.55 -19.80
C ASN A 667 -7.35 0.72 -19.56
N TYR A 668 -7.49 -0.60 -19.34
CA TYR A 668 -6.34 -1.47 -19.16
C TYR A 668 -5.52 -1.56 -20.44
N ILE A 669 -6.15 -1.73 -21.60
CA ILE A 669 -5.45 -1.79 -22.89
C ILE A 669 -4.85 -0.45 -23.28
N GLU A 670 -5.60 0.64 -23.20
CA GLU A 670 -5.14 2.00 -23.53
C GLU A 670 -3.97 2.44 -22.67
N LYS A 671 -3.96 2.06 -21.38
CA LYS A 671 -2.90 2.45 -20.45
C LYS A 671 -1.69 1.52 -20.48
N TYR A 672 -1.88 0.22 -20.71
CA TYR A 672 -0.83 -0.78 -20.54
C TYR A 672 -0.46 -1.57 -21.80
N PHE A 673 -1.30 -1.56 -22.83
CA PHE A 673 -1.10 -2.32 -24.06
C PHE A 673 -1.37 -1.43 -25.27
N ALA A 674 -0.64 -0.32 -25.38
CA ALA A 674 -0.84 0.65 -26.44
C ALA A 674 -0.67 0.05 -27.86
N SER A 675 0.13 -1.01 -28.02
CA SER A 675 0.22 -1.78 -29.28
C SER A 675 -1.08 -2.48 -29.69
N LEU A 676 -1.98 -2.73 -28.74
CA LEU A 676 -3.29 -3.36 -28.97
C LEU A 676 -4.42 -2.32 -29.09
N VAL A 677 -4.14 -1.03 -28.93
CA VAL A 677 -5.16 0.03 -29.04
C VAL A 677 -5.77 0.04 -30.44
N ASP A 678 -4.96 -0.11 -31.48
CA ASP A 678 -5.45 -0.21 -32.86
C ASP A 678 -6.34 -1.45 -33.08
N ASN A 679 -6.27 -2.44 -32.20
CA ASN A 679 -7.12 -3.64 -32.24
C ASN A 679 -8.43 -3.48 -31.45
N LEU A 680 -8.57 -2.46 -30.59
CA LEU A 680 -9.84 -2.17 -29.95
C LEU A 680 -10.89 -1.79 -30.99
N ALA A 681 -12.08 -2.40 -30.90
CA ALA A 681 -13.19 -2.01 -31.75
C ALA A 681 -13.66 -0.59 -31.40
N GLU A 682 -13.78 0.26 -32.42
CA GLU A 682 -14.29 1.64 -32.32
C GLU A 682 -15.82 1.67 -32.16
N ILE A 683 -16.32 0.89 -31.19
CA ILE A 683 -17.74 0.73 -30.91
C ILE A 683 -17.98 1.04 -29.43
N VAL A 684 -18.83 2.03 -29.17
CA VAL A 684 -19.16 2.44 -27.80
C VAL A 684 -19.87 1.32 -27.03
N SER A 685 -19.87 1.38 -25.70
CA SER A 685 -20.52 0.35 -24.90
C SER A 685 -22.05 0.37 -25.01
N PRO A 686 -22.75 -0.73 -24.65
CA PRO A 686 -24.21 -0.80 -24.65
C PRO A 686 -24.91 0.33 -23.87
N MET A 687 -24.27 0.82 -22.80
CA MET A 687 -24.76 1.95 -22.01
C MET A 687 -24.82 3.21 -22.88
N VAL A 688 -23.70 3.56 -23.51
CA VAL A 688 -23.57 4.76 -24.34
C VAL A 688 -24.44 4.66 -25.59
N ALA A 689 -24.44 3.50 -26.27
CA ALA A 689 -25.25 3.28 -27.47
C ALA A 689 -26.75 3.49 -27.20
N LEU A 690 -27.26 2.95 -26.08
CA LEU A 690 -28.64 3.19 -25.67
C LEU A 690 -28.87 4.65 -25.25
N GLY A 691 -27.93 5.26 -24.53
CA GLY A 691 -28.00 6.68 -24.17
C GLY A 691 -28.20 7.58 -25.38
N ARG A 692 -27.33 7.43 -26.40
CA ARG A 692 -27.42 8.15 -27.69
C ARG A 692 -28.77 7.92 -28.38
N TYR A 693 -29.23 6.67 -28.45
CA TYR A 693 -30.55 6.34 -29.02
C TYR A 693 -31.70 7.05 -28.28
N LEU A 694 -31.66 7.09 -26.95
CA LEU A 694 -32.71 7.70 -26.13
C LEU A 694 -32.69 9.22 -26.22
N LYS A 695 -31.52 9.85 -26.23
CA LYS A 695 -31.35 11.29 -26.45
C LYS A 695 -31.92 11.70 -27.81
N GLN A 696 -31.62 10.96 -28.87
CA GLN A 696 -32.20 11.19 -30.19
C GLN A 696 -33.74 11.02 -30.21
N LYS A 697 -34.27 10.06 -29.45
CA LYS A 697 -35.70 9.74 -29.45
C LYS A 697 -36.55 10.66 -28.56
N TYR A 698 -36.01 11.08 -27.41
CA TYR A 698 -36.73 11.81 -26.37
C TYR A 698 -36.21 13.24 -26.16
N GLY A 699 -35.23 13.67 -26.95
CA GLY A 699 -34.62 15.01 -26.90
C GLY A 699 -33.48 15.10 -25.88
N ASP A 700 -32.52 15.99 -26.16
CA ASP A 700 -31.29 16.15 -25.36
C ASP A 700 -31.55 16.66 -23.93
N GLU A 701 -32.68 17.33 -23.73
CA GLU A 701 -33.18 17.81 -22.42
C GLU A 701 -33.58 16.67 -21.47
N SER A 702 -33.86 15.47 -21.99
CA SER A 702 -34.18 14.30 -21.16
C SER A 702 -32.92 13.81 -20.44
N LYS A 703 -33.02 13.48 -19.14
CA LYS A 703 -31.90 12.99 -18.33
C LYS A 703 -31.84 11.47 -18.35
N VAL A 704 -30.77 10.90 -18.89
CA VAL A 704 -30.59 9.44 -18.98
C VAL A 704 -29.66 8.99 -17.86
N VAL A 705 -30.17 8.12 -16.99
CA VAL A 705 -29.45 7.58 -15.83
C VAL A 705 -29.18 6.10 -16.04
N PHE A 706 -27.92 5.70 -16.08
CA PHE A 706 -27.57 4.29 -16.13
C PHE A 706 -27.49 3.69 -14.72
N ILE A 707 -28.04 2.47 -14.56
CA ILE A 707 -28.06 1.73 -13.30
C ILE A 707 -27.42 0.35 -13.53
N GLY A 708 -26.29 0.05 -12.87
CA GLY A 708 -25.59 -1.23 -13.10
C GLY A 708 -24.61 -1.68 -12.01
N PRO A 709 -23.88 -2.78 -12.21
CA PRO A 709 -22.96 -3.32 -11.19
C PRO A 709 -21.52 -2.77 -11.31
N CYS A 710 -21.22 -2.03 -12.38
CA CYS A 710 -19.85 -1.71 -12.77
C CYS A 710 -19.46 -0.28 -12.41
N VAL A 711 -18.45 -0.15 -11.53
CA VAL A 711 -17.88 1.14 -11.13
C VAL A 711 -17.19 1.85 -12.29
N ALA A 712 -16.54 1.10 -13.20
CA ALA A 712 -15.85 1.68 -14.35
C ALA A 712 -16.78 2.41 -15.33
N LYS A 713 -18.10 2.24 -15.22
CA LYS A 713 -19.08 3.05 -15.97
C LYS A 713 -19.14 4.50 -15.50
N LYS A 714 -18.77 4.79 -14.25
CA LYS A 714 -18.65 6.16 -13.73
C LYS A 714 -17.51 6.93 -14.39
N SER A 715 -16.40 6.28 -14.74
CA SER A 715 -15.34 6.93 -15.53
C SER A 715 -15.72 7.05 -17.00
N GLU A 716 -16.38 6.04 -17.58
CA GLU A 716 -16.77 6.06 -19.00
C GLU A 716 -17.72 7.21 -19.34
N TYR A 717 -18.74 7.51 -18.51
CA TYR A 717 -19.69 8.57 -18.86
C TYR A 717 -19.11 9.99 -18.73
N LEU A 718 -17.97 10.14 -18.07
CA LEU A 718 -17.24 11.41 -17.93
C LEU A 718 -16.26 11.66 -19.08
N ASP A 719 -16.08 10.67 -19.96
CA ASP A 719 -15.22 10.79 -21.14
C ASP A 719 -15.81 11.81 -22.13
N GLU A 720 -14.96 12.70 -22.64
CA GLU A 720 -15.34 13.78 -23.56
C GLU A 720 -15.94 13.24 -24.87
N GLU A 721 -15.54 12.05 -25.34
CA GLU A 721 -16.02 11.47 -26.60
C GLU A 721 -17.46 10.93 -26.53
N VAL A 722 -17.94 10.65 -25.30
CA VAL A 722 -19.31 10.16 -25.06
C VAL A 722 -20.13 11.11 -24.22
N ASN A 723 -19.61 12.31 -23.97
CA ASN A 723 -20.28 13.38 -23.27
C ASN A 723 -21.69 13.63 -23.86
N ASP A 724 -22.64 14.01 -23.02
CA ASP A 724 -24.07 14.16 -23.33
C ASP A 724 -24.87 12.87 -23.63
N SER A 725 -24.24 11.70 -23.70
CA SER A 725 -24.96 10.43 -23.93
C SER A 725 -25.66 9.89 -22.67
N ILE A 726 -25.04 10.09 -21.51
CA ILE A 726 -25.51 9.63 -20.19
C ILE A 726 -25.29 10.77 -19.19
N ASP A 727 -26.30 11.10 -18.39
CA ASP A 727 -26.23 12.24 -17.47
C ASP A 727 -25.78 11.87 -16.05
N ALA A 728 -25.94 10.60 -15.65
CA ALA A 728 -25.52 10.05 -14.36
C ALA A 728 -25.39 8.52 -14.40
N VAL A 729 -24.54 7.98 -13.52
CA VAL A 729 -24.35 6.53 -13.35
C VAL A 729 -24.54 6.14 -11.89
N LEU A 730 -25.53 5.29 -11.63
CA LEU A 730 -25.77 4.66 -10.34
C LEU A 730 -25.33 3.21 -10.34
N THR A 731 -24.68 2.77 -9.27
CA THR A 731 -24.45 1.35 -9.03
C THR A 731 -25.65 0.69 -8.36
N PHE A 732 -25.78 -0.64 -8.43
CA PHE A 732 -26.79 -1.36 -7.64
C PHE A 732 -26.63 -1.14 -6.13
N THR A 733 -25.40 -0.87 -5.66
CA THR A 733 -25.17 -0.52 -4.26
C THR A 733 -25.79 0.82 -3.91
N GLU A 734 -25.57 1.85 -4.74
CA GLU A 734 -26.21 3.17 -4.59
C GLU A 734 -27.74 3.08 -4.67
N LEU A 735 -28.29 2.30 -5.61
CA LEU A 735 -29.73 2.08 -5.72
C LEU A 735 -30.32 1.38 -4.48
N ASN A 736 -29.63 0.38 -3.94
CA ASN A 736 -30.09 -0.34 -2.74
C ASN A 736 -30.11 0.55 -1.50
N LEU A 737 -29.15 1.47 -1.38
CA LEU A 737 -29.16 2.47 -0.31
C LEU A 737 -30.40 3.36 -0.44
N GLU A 738 -30.70 3.86 -1.63
CA GLU A 738 -31.87 4.69 -1.85
C GLU A 738 -33.21 3.95 -1.60
N ILE A 739 -33.30 2.68 -2.01
CA ILE A 739 -34.46 1.81 -1.71
C ILE A 739 -34.63 1.65 -0.21
N ALA A 740 -33.53 1.46 0.54
CA ALA A 740 -33.56 1.32 1.99
C ALA A 740 -33.94 2.65 2.69
N ASP A 741 -33.36 3.76 2.26
CA ASP A 741 -33.59 5.09 2.83
C ASP A 741 -35.04 5.59 2.60
N ASN A 742 -35.67 5.17 1.50
CA ASN A 742 -37.08 5.42 1.21
C ASN A 742 -38.03 4.32 1.73
N GLU A 743 -37.53 3.37 2.52
CA GLU A 743 -38.29 2.24 3.11
C GLU A 743 -39.10 1.43 2.06
N ILE A 744 -38.57 1.30 0.84
CA ILE A 744 -39.23 0.60 -0.27
C ILE A 744 -39.12 -0.92 -0.09
N ILE A 745 -40.27 -1.58 0.08
CA ILE A 745 -40.37 -3.05 0.20
C ILE A 745 -40.64 -3.66 -1.17
N ILE A 746 -39.59 -4.02 -1.92
CA ILE A 746 -39.70 -4.53 -3.31
C ILE A 746 -40.78 -5.63 -3.47
N PRO A 747 -40.91 -6.64 -2.58
CA PRO A 747 -41.93 -7.68 -2.73
C PRO A 747 -43.38 -7.18 -2.75
N SER A 748 -43.69 -5.99 -2.22
CA SER A 748 -45.05 -5.44 -2.21
C SER A 748 -45.49 -4.84 -3.55
N PHE A 749 -44.58 -4.69 -4.52
CA PHE A 749 -44.89 -4.15 -5.84
C PHE A 749 -45.43 -5.22 -6.79
N GLU A 750 -46.23 -4.77 -7.75
CA GLU A 750 -46.71 -5.60 -8.86
C GLU A 750 -45.63 -5.76 -9.94
N ASP A 751 -45.66 -6.90 -10.64
CA ASP A 751 -44.80 -7.14 -11.78
C ASP A 751 -45.12 -6.15 -12.91
N SER A 752 -44.08 -5.66 -13.59
CA SER A 752 -44.25 -4.75 -14.72
C SER A 752 -43.20 -4.99 -15.79
N PHE A 753 -43.59 -4.73 -17.03
CA PHE A 753 -42.66 -4.77 -18.16
C PHE A 753 -41.83 -3.49 -18.24
N PHE A 754 -40.65 -3.60 -18.84
CA PHE A 754 -39.85 -2.44 -19.24
C PHE A 754 -40.61 -1.58 -20.26
N ASP A 755 -40.26 -0.30 -20.33
CA ASP A 755 -40.67 0.57 -21.42
C ASP A 755 -39.92 0.20 -22.71
N PRO A 756 -40.54 0.38 -23.91
CA PRO A 756 -39.84 0.16 -25.17
C PRO A 756 -38.69 1.17 -25.35
N PRO A 757 -37.56 0.77 -25.98
CA PRO A 757 -37.38 -0.42 -26.80
C PRO A 757 -37.08 -1.72 -26.03
N TYR A 758 -37.44 -2.86 -26.63
CA TYR A 758 -37.26 -4.18 -26.02
C TYR A 758 -36.06 -4.91 -26.61
N ALA A 759 -35.25 -5.49 -25.74
CA ALA A 759 -34.10 -6.29 -26.12
C ALA A 759 -34.47 -7.70 -26.59
N ASN A 760 -33.70 -8.23 -27.53
CA ASN A 760 -33.75 -9.61 -27.99
C ASN A 760 -32.68 -10.46 -27.30
N LEU A 761 -31.56 -10.75 -27.98
CA LEU A 761 -30.48 -11.59 -27.43
C LEU A 761 -29.55 -10.82 -26.49
N GLY A 762 -29.58 -9.49 -26.48
CA GLY A 762 -28.78 -8.64 -25.60
C GLY A 762 -28.99 -8.89 -24.11
N LYS A 763 -30.06 -9.59 -23.70
CA LYS A 763 -30.26 -10.02 -22.31
C LYS A 763 -29.21 -11.05 -21.85
N SER A 764 -28.63 -11.79 -22.78
CA SER A 764 -27.57 -12.77 -22.54
C SER A 764 -26.18 -12.14 -22.38
N TYR A 765 -26.05 -10.81 -22.60
CA TYR A 765 -24.77 -10.11 -22.58
C TYR A 765 -23.91 -10.36 -21.33
N PRO A 766 -24.48 -10.45 -20.10
CA PRO A 766 -23.72 -10.70 -18.88
C PRO A 766 -23.17 -12.12 -18.67
N LEU A 767 -23.54 -13.10 -19.51
CA LEU A 767 -23.16 -14.51 -19.32
C LEU A 767 -21.74 -14.78 -19.84
N SER A 768 -20.91 -15.46 -19.02
CA SER A 768 -19.47 -15.69 -19.27
C SER A 768 -19.13 -16.75 -20.33
N ALA A 769 -20.12 -17.39 -20.96
CA ALA A 769 -19.92 -18.60 -21.77
C ALA A 769 -20.41 -18.49 -23.22
N MET A 770 -20.81 -17.32 -23.72
CA MET A 770 -21.20 -17.16 -25.12
C MET A 770 -20.12 -16.39 -25.88
N SER A 771 -19.52 -17.04 -26.88
CA SER A 771 -18.60 -16.38 -27.80
C SER A 771 -19.36 -15.35 -28.65
N ILE A 772 -18.67 -14.32 -29.15
CA ILE A 772 -19.24 -13.41 -30.17
C ILE A 772 -19.74 -14.22 -31.38
N ASN A 773 -19.08 -15.35 -31.72
CA ASN A 773 -19.52 -16.27 -32.77
C ASN A 773 -20.89 -16.92 -32.49
N ASP A 774 -21.24 -17.22 -31.23
CA ASP A 774 -22.56 -17.75 -30.87
C ASP A 774 -23.67 -16.70 -31.01
N ARG A 775 -23.31 -15.41 -31.01
CA ARG A 775 -24.25 -14.28 -31.14
C ARG A 775 -24.41 -13.82 -32.58
N VAL A 776 -23.35 -13.88 -33.39
CA VAL A 776 -23.33 -13.45 -34.80
C VAL A 776 -23.89 -14.53 -35.74
N PHE A 777 -23.70 -15.82 -35.46
CA PHE A 777 -24.07 -16.89 -36.41
C PHE A 777 -25.30 -17.73 -36.07
N THR A 778 -25.93 -17.54 -34.91
CA THR A 778 -27.16 -18.29 -34.59
C THR A 778 -28.31 -17.38 -34.19
N ARG A 779 -29.27 -17.19 -35.13
CA ARG A 779 -30.69 -17.04 -34.78
C ARG A 779 -31.12 -18.34 -34.10
N LEU A 780 -30.88 -18.45 -32.80
CA LEU A 780 -31.36 -19.57 -31.98
C LEU A 780 -32.89 -19.53 -32.00
N THR A 781 -33.52 -20.56 -32.57
CA THR A 781 -34.96 -20.70 -32.47
C THR A 781 -35.35 -20.96 -31.00
N PRO A 782 -36.56 -20.57 -30.58
CA PRO A 782 -37.02 -20.76 -29.20
C PRO A 782 -36.84 -22.19 -28.67
N GLU A 783 -36.92 -23.21 -29.54
CA GLU A 783 -36.72 -24.61 -29.14
C GLU A 783 -35.29 -24.91 -28.69
N LYS A 784 -34.29 -24.28 -29.31
CA LYS A 784 -32.87 -24.53 -29.03
C LYS A 784 -32.39 -23.82 -27.75
N ALA A 785 -33.00 -22.68 -27.42
CA ALA A 785 -32.79 -21.98 -26.15
C ALA A 785 -33.34 -22.76 -24.95
N VAL A 786 -34.50 -23.40 -25.11
CA VAL A 786 -35.09 -24.29 -24.09
C VAL A 786 -34.24 -25.55 -23.88
N GLN A 787 -33.62 -26.07 -24.94
CA GLN A 787 -32.74 -27.23 -24.86
C GLN A 787 -31.47 -26.94 -24.04
N LEU A 788 -30.80 -25.81 -24.29
CA LEU A 788 -29.61 -25.39 -23.53
C LEU A 788 -29.93 -25.09 -22.05
N LEU A 789 -31.10 -24.54 -21.75
CA LEU A 789 -31.56 -24.32 -20.37
C LEU A 789 -31.83 -25.64 -19.61
N ASN A 790 -32.16 -26.71 -20.33
CA ASN A 790 -32.37 -28.04 -19.74
C ASN A 790 -31.08 -28.85 -19.61
N GLU A 791 -30.02 -28.50 -20.35
CA GLU A 791 -28.69 -29.14 -20.22
C GLU A 791 -27.86 -28.56 -19.06
N VAL A 792 -28.25 -27.37 -18.54
CA VAL A 792 -27.63 -26.70 -17.39
C VAL A 792 -28.31 -27.05 -16.06
N LYS A 793 -29.54 -27.58 -16.09
CA LYS A 793 -30.23 -28.16 -14.91
C LYS A 793 -29.87 -29.63 -14.75
#